data_AF-A0A0W0V8I1-F1
#
_entry.id   AF-A0A0W0V8I1-F1
#
_cell.length_a   1.000
_cell.length_b   1.000
_cell.length_c   1.000
_cell.angle_alpha   90.00
_cell.angle_beta   90.00
_cell.angle_gamma   90.00
#
_symmetry.space_group_name_H-M   'P 1'
#
loop_
_entity.id
_entity.type
_entity.pdbx_description
1 polymer ?
#
loop_
_entity_poly.entity_id
_entity_poly.type
_entity_poly.pdbx_seq_one_letter_code
_entity_poly.pdbx_strand_id
1 'polypeptide(L)'
;MSNEAAVSFFFLGTSHHRSKRRDVLTTFYEAIKQLGGKAHLFDGVGSSPSSSANLEHPTPGRYIYNPVNDQKSIALDETMKEVRNITQQLTGMAAGEGMDELLFEGIQYLEYLIQQNEGKLPSKINLHGYSRGADACVRLANLLDSLYPDVEVNLFLIDQVPGPGRANDPASYTIPANVKRFESAVMLHENTPGFTPQDRVRYVFAAPEKTLASFRVYPGSHGTATRLTTQEKTNDVPILMHDEMYRFCLETESLPPEAPIPNMVVFTGKDLYEERTAHKLTDAERFHHYNRAQTNLRYYAGAASMSYHAKMILPKRAVLKEHFTYSENHHLFLNQEHAELFQKLYPALYDWFMLNHIDARITSSDVQTQLNHLAEDEPEFHHNLQRICHIDEQLSPRAMRTRSLPPRRKSLIYNELSYLTHSLSTAVNFAYHHMEGAPSTVSICMLHINEALATASSQEEEQAIATLREVTKTAVVFLELCNMENSYLHHQLLKLSYEARHFIQETTNLLELHIQNNHGLGESQKNNIRQVIAAMNHLKESNIDNFDKFKQAKAIIKGLIYELKNPEGEQDLWQNLQDNALHHFDKKYSWTVEKLINHLNELCEPGFYKESLATLMAKQLDSYCKRNFIWNALHQFLSALFRTTLPFFVSPQKTEVATALKNQLLQLNESGQGNDLDAIDKIIKQGHQTLHAIYQSTPRTRPGLMKGELDATLERCKGMISAEINFALKCTEINAEAWSPNISEKRIHLQ
;
A
#
# COMPACT_ATOMS: atom_id res chain seq x y z
N MET A 1 -27.04 2.43 15.70
CA MET A 1 -26.04 1.63 14.97
C MET A 1 -24.71 1.89 15.66
N SER A 2 -24.21 0.94 16.45
CA SER A 2 -22.92 1.08 17.13
C SER A 2 -21.82 1.09 16.06
N ASN A 3 -21.11 2.20 15.90
CA ASN A 3 -19.94 2.28 15.02
C ASN A 3 -18.99 1.13 15.37
N GLU A 4 -18.68 0.29 14.39
CA GLU A 4 -17.73 -0.80 14.53
C GLU A 4 -16.34 -0.20 14.79
N ALA A 5 -15.84 -0.39 16.01
CA ALA A 5 -14.72 0.38 16.55
C ALA A 5 -13.37 0.02 15.91
N ALA A 6 -12.53 1.03 15.72
CA ALA A 6 -11.12 0.86 15.39
C ALA A 6 -10.37 0.12 16.52
N VAL A 7 -9.35 -0.67 16.14
CA VAL A 7 -8.48 -1.40 17.08
C VAL A 7 -7.03 -0.95 16.88
N SER A 8 -6.34 -0.58 17.95
CA SER A 8 -4.96 -0.06 17.87
C SER A 8 -3.95 -0.98 18.55
N PHE A 9 -2.95 -1.43 17.80
CA PHE A 9 -1.85 -2.27 18.29
C PHE A 9 -0.55 -1.46 18.37
N PHE A 10 0.14 -1.58 19.50
CA PHE A 10 1.38 -0.87 19.78
C PHE A 10 2.52 -1.87 19.98
N PHE A 11 3.53 -1.85 19.11
CA PHE A 11 4.68 -2.75 19.16
C PHE A 11 5.94 -2.00 19.59
N LEU A 12 6.42 -2.31 20.79
CA LEU A 12 7.63 -1.70 21.32
C LEU A 12 8.89 -2.19 20.59
N GLY A 13 9.94 -1.37 20.64
CA GLY A 13 11.20 -1.67 19.98
C GLY A 13 12.01 -2.77 20.63
N THR A 14 13.05 -3.23 19.92
CA THR A 14 14.08 -4.17 20.38
C THR A 14 14.43 -4.01 21.87
N SER A 15 14.21 -5.06 22.66
CA SER A 15 14.53 -5.08 24.10
C SER A 15 13.79 -4.05 24.96
N HIS A 16 12.75 -3.39 24.45
CA HIS A 16 11.89 -2.50 25.22
C HIS A 16 10.77 -3.31 25.88
N HIS A 17 10.73 -3.27 27.21
CA HIS A 17 9.65 -3.84 28.00
C HIS A 17 8.85 -2.70 28.64
N ARG A 18 7.52 -2.81 28.64
CA ARG A 18 6.62 -1.78 29.20
C ARG A 18 6.90 -1.46 30.67
N SER A 19 7.41 -2.43 31.42
CA SER A 19 7.74 -2.25 32.85
C SER A 19 9.07 -1.52 33.10
N LYS A 20 9.84 -1.21 32.03
CA LYS A 20 11.17 -0.57 32.10
C LYS A 20 11.23 0.71 31.30
N ARG A 21 10.40 0.85 30.26
CA ARG A 21 10.47 1.97 29.33
C ARG A 21 9.12 2.61 29.13
N ARG A 22 9.12 3.95 29.18
CA ARG A 22 8.07 4.81 28.66
C ARG A 22 8.59 5.59 27.46
N ASP A 23 7.79 5.63 26.42
CA ASP A 23 8.02 6.36 25.19
C ASP A 23 6.68 6.76 24.54
N VAL A 24 6.75 7.42 23.39
CA VAL A 24 5.56 7.88 22.65
C VAL A 24 4.54 6.76 22.42
N LEU A 25 4.96 5.50 22.17
CA LEU A 25 4.02 4.41 21.93
C LEU A 25 3.25 4.06 23.21
N THR A 26 3.94 3.97 24.34
CA THR A 26 3.30 3.67 25.64
C THR A 26 2.33 4.77 26.06
N THR A 27 2.69 6.05 25.85
CA THR A 27 1.82 7.18 26.22
C THR A 27 0.52 7.17 25.41
N PHE A 28 0.61 6.94 24.10
CA PHE A 28 -0.58 6.88 23.24
C PHE A 28 -1.45 5.66 23.55
N TYR A 29 -0.84 4.50 23.80
CA TYR A 29 -1.55 3.32 24.28
C TYR A 29 -2.34 3.61 25.57
N GLU A 30 -1.68 4.20 26.56
CA GLU A 30 -2.31 4.57 27.85
C GLU A 30 -3.48 5.53 27.65
N ALA A 31 -3.30 6.58 26.84
CA ALA A 31 -4.35 7.56 26.56
C ALA A 31 -5.57 6.93 25.89
N ILE A 32 -5.37 6.06 24.89
CA ILE A 32 -6.47 5.36 24.21
C ILE A 32 -7.21 4.45 25.18
N LYS A 33 -6.49 3.71 26.02
CA LYS A 33 -7.10 2.83 27.04
C LYS A 33 -7.89 3.62 28.08
N GLN A 34 -7.39 4.77 28.53
CA GLN A 34 -8.08 5.65 29.48
C GLN A 34 -9.40 6.18 28.92
N LEU A 35 -9.46 6.43 27.60
CA LEU A 35 -10.68 6.84 26.90
C LEU A 35 -11.62 5.67 26.54
N GLY A 36 -11.31 4.44 26.96
CA GLY A 36 -12.11 3.25 26.68
C GLY A 36 -11.92 2.67 25.27
N GLY A 37 -10.92 3.13 24.52
CA GLY A 37 -10.58 2.61 23.20
C GLY A 37 -10.04 1.17 23.24
N LYS A 38 -10.20 0.45 22.13
CA LYS A 38 -9.67 -0.91 21.96
C LYS A 38 -8.20 -0.83 21.56
N ALA A 39 -7.30 -0.96 22.53
CA ALA A 39 -5.87 -0.98 22.28
C ALA A 39 -5.16 -2.18 22.94
N HIS A 40 -4.10 -2.67 22.28
CA HIS A 40 -3.24 -3.74 22.77
C HIS A 40 -1.76 -3.35 22.65
N LEU A 41 -0.99 -3.58 23.72
CA LEU A 41 0.44 -3.28 23.77
C LEU A 41 1.23 -4.59 23.71
N PHE A 42 2.26 -4.62 22.86
CA PHE A 42 3.17 -5.73 22.67
C PHE A 42 4.58 -5.30 23.09
N ASP A 43 5.20 -6.07 23.97
CA ASP A 43 6.58 -5.83 24.37
C ASP A 43 7.54 -6.20 23.23
N GLY A 44 8.69 -5.54 23.20
CA GLY A 44 9.63 -5.71 22.11
C GLY A 44 10.34 -7.06 22.14
N VAL A 45 10.63 -7.60 20.97
CA VAL A 45 11.46 -8.81 20.83
C VAL A 45 12.78 -8.69 21.59
N GLY A 46 13.15 -9.74 22.34
CA GLY A 46 14.32 -9.78 23.22
C GLY A 46 14.19 -9.00 24.53
N SER A 47 13.02 -8.42 24.84
CA SER A 47 12.80 -7.70 26.09
C SER A 47 12.55 -8.64 27.28
N SER A 48 12.65 -8.10 28.49
CA SER A 48 12.37 -8.84 29.73
C SER A 48 11.76 -7.91 30.79
N PRO A 49 10.87 -8.44 31.66
CA PRO A 49 10.31 -7.67 32.76
C PRO A 49 11.38 -7.20 33.75
N SER A 50 11.06 -6.16 34.53
CA SER A 50 11.95 -5.55 35.54
C SER A 50 12.14 -6.42 36.77
N SER A 51 11.20 -7.31 37.06
CA SER A 51 11.28 -8.25 38.18
C SER A 51 10.46 -9.50 37.87
N SER A 52 10.69 -10.57 38.64
CA SER A 52 9.86 -11.78 38.64
C SER A 52 8.45 -11.56 39.18
N ALA A 53 8.11 -10.36 39.68
CA ALA A 53 6.74 -10.02 40.05
C ALA A 53 5.92 -9.52 38.85
N ASN A 54 6.57 -9.07 37.77
CA ASN A 54 5.93 -8.57 36.54
C ASN A 54 5.76 -9.69 35.49
N LEU A 55 5.44 -10.92 35.94
CA LEU A 55 5.26 -12.08 35.06
C LEU A 55 3.96 -12.07 34.26
N GLU A 56 3.07 -11.10 34.49
CA GLU A 56 1.87 -10.88 33.66
C GLU A 56 2.23 -10.55 32.20
N HIS A 57 3.43 -10.02 31.97
CA HIS A 57 4.00 -9.77 30.65
C HIS A 57 5.40 -10.41 30.55
N PRO A 58 5.49 -11.71 30.22
CA PRO A 58 6.77 -12.39 30.02
C PRO A 58 7.47 -11.94 28.73
N THR A 59 8.74 -12.29 28.60
CA THR A 59 9.52 -12.11 27.37
C THR A 59 8.80 -12.72 26.15
N PRO A 60 8.62 -11.96 25.05
CA PRO A 60 8.13 -12.50 23.78
C PRO A 60 8.92 -13.74 23.35
N GLY A 61 8.22 -14.78 22.88
CA GLY A 61 8.82 -16.07 22.59
C GLY A 61 8.78 -17.09 23.74
N ARG A 62 8.24 -16.73 24.91
CA ARG A 62 8.22 -17.60 26.11
C ARG A 62 6.84 -17.78 26.75
N TYR A 63 5.77 -17.38 26.06
CA TYR A 63 4.42 -17.48 26.60
C TYR A 63 3.38 -17.83 25.53
N ILE A 64 2.25 -18.34 25.99
CA ILE A 64 0.99 -18.38 25.23
C ILE A 64 0.07 -17.30 25.79
N TYR A 65 -0.56 -16.56 24.89
CA TYR A 65 -1.61 -15.60 25.22
C TYR A 65 -2.97 -16.29 25.30
N ASN A 66 -3.76 -15.96 26.32
CA ASN A 66 -5.15 -16.34 26.43
C ASN A 66 -6.02 -15.09 26.29
N PRO A 67 -6.75 -14.93 25.17
CA PRO A 67 -7.51 -13.72 24.91
C PRO A 67 -8.78 -13.58 25.76
N VAL A 68 -9.29 -14.67 26.35
CA VAL A 68 -10.55 -14.65 27.13
C VAL A 68 -10.40 -13.88 28.43
N ASN A 69 -9.24 -13.99 29.07
CA ASN A 69 -8.95 -13.34 30.34
C ASN A 69 -7.77 -12.36 30.25
N ASP A 70 -7.26 -12.11 29.03
CA ASP A 70 -6.14 -11.23 28.74
C ASP A 70 -4.85 -11.60 29.52
N GLN A 71 -4.59 -12.92 29.69
CA GLN A 71 -3.44 -13.42 30.44
C GLN A 71 -2.37 -14.06 29.56
N LYS A 72 -1.10 -13.91 29.96
CA LYS A 72 0.05 -14.58 29.35
C LYS A 72 0.59 -15.64 30.28
N SER A 73 0.59 -16.89 29.83
CA SER A 73 1.12 -18.04 30.59
C SER A 73 2.46 -18.46 30.03
N ILE A 74 3.48 -18.60 30.88
CA ILE A 74 4.79 -19.14 30.46
C ILE A 74 4.58 -20.53 29.87
N ALA A 75 5.20 -20.78 28.71
CA ALA A 75 5.05 -22.04 27.99
C ALA A 75 6.41 -22.76 27.87
N LEU A 76 6.34 -24.09 27.69
CA LEU A 76 7.51 -24.94 27.46
C LEU A 76 8.09 -24.73 26.05
N ASP A 77 9.37 -25.06 25.87
CA ASP A 77 10.05 -24.85 24.59
C ASP A 77 9.43 -25.67 23.45
N GLU A 78 8.93 -26.89 23.72
CA GLU A 78 8.21 -27.71 22.75
C GLU A 78 6.91 -27.04 22.31
N THR A 79 6.18 -26.45 23.26
CA THR A 79 4.95 -25.70 23.01
C THR A 79 5.25 -24.48 22.12
N MET A 80 6.33 -23.75 22.42
CA MET A 80 6.73 -22.58 21.62
C MET A 80 7.23 -22.97 20.23
N LYS A 81 7.86 -24.14 20.08
CA LYS A 81 8.24 -24.67 18.77
C LYS A 81 7.02 -24.92 17.89
N GLU A 82 5.94 -25.44 18.46
CA GLU A 82 4.72 -25.67 17.70
C GLU A 82 4.04 -24.37 17.27
N VAL A 83 3.98 -23.36 18.14
CA VAL A 83 3.51 -22.01 17.77
C VAL A 83 4.31 -21.46 16.58
N ARG A 84 5.65 -21.57 16.63
CA ARG A 84 6.50 -21.15 15.52
C ARG A 84 6.24 -21.93 14.24
N ASN A 85 6.05 -23.25 14.32
CA ASN A 85 5.73 -24.08 13.15
C ASN A 85 4.41 -23.63 12.50
N ILE A 86 3.37 -23.38 13.30
CA ILE A 86 2.06 -22.93 12.82
C ILE A 86 2.19 -21.55 12.15
N THR A 87 2.84 -20.59 12.81
CA THR A 87 3.05 -19.25 12.25
C THR A 87 3.87 -19.31 10.95
N GLN A 88 4.93 -20.13 10.91
CA GLN A 88 5.76 -20.32 9.71
C GLN A 88 4.99 -20.92 8.54
N GLN A 89 4.10 -21.88 8.79
CA GLN A 89 3.23 -22.44 7.74
C GLN A 89 2.26 -21.39 7.17
N LEU A 90 1.89 -20.38 7.97
CA LEU A 90 1.00 -19.30 7.53
C LEU A 90 1.75 -18.19 6.78
N THR A 91 2.90 -17.77 7.30
CA THR A 91 3.69 -16.67 6.74
C THR A 91 4.61 -17.14 5.61
N GLY A 92 4.86 -18.45 5.50
CA GLY A 92 5.83 -19.04 4.58
C GLY A 92 7.30 -18.85 5.03
N MET A 93 7.54 -18.15 6.14
CA MET A 93 8.89 -17.79 6.59
C MET A 93 8.99 -17.72 8.11
N ALA A 94 10.12 -18.17 8.65
CA ALA A 94 10.45 -18.01 10.07
C ALA A 94 10.95 -16.59 10.34
N ALA A 95 10.23 -15.81 11.14
CA ALA A 95 10.72 -14.49 11.56
C ALA A 95 11.73 -14.61 12.71
N GLY A 96 11.48 -15.49 13.69
CA GLY A 96 12.38 -15.77 14.81
C GLY A 96 12.38 -14.71 15.92
N GLU A 97 13.21 -14.90 16.95
CA GLU A 97 13.46 -13.95 18.06
C GLU A 97 12.23 -13.54 18.90
N GLY A 98 11.14 -14.33 18.87
CA GLY A 98 9.88 -13.96 19.53
C GLY A 98 8.89 -13.23 18.62
N MET A 99 9.26 -12.95 17.36
CA MET A 99 8.40 -12.25 16.39
C MET A 99 7.18 -13.08 16.01
N ASP A 100 7.38 -14.37 15.73
CA ASP A 100 6.30 -15.29 15.32
C ASP A 100 5.20 -15.35 16.40
N GLU A 101 5.60 -15.26 17.67
CA GLU A 101 4.73 -15.23 18.83
C GLU A 101 3.97 -13.91 19.01
N LEU A 102 4.60 -12.77 18.71
CA LEU A 102 3.93 -11.47 18.72
C LEU A 102 2.84 -11.40 17.65
N LEU A 103 3.15 -11.89 16.43
CA LEU A 103 2.17 -12.00 15.36
C LEU A 103 1.02 -12.92 15.78
N PHE A 104 1.36 -14.04 16.40
CA PHE A 104 0.38 -15.02 16.87
C PHE A 104 -0.56 -14.47 17.96
N GLU A 105 -0.03 -13.73 18.94
CA GLU A 105 -0.83 -13.01 19.94
C GLU A 105 -1.77 -11.99 19.27
N GLY A 106 -1.28 -11.25 18.28
CA GLY A 106 -2.10 -10.26 17.54
C GLY A 106 -3.29 -10.89 16.83
N ILE A 107 -3.10 -12.05 16.18
CA ILE A 107 -4.20 -12.79 15.54
C ILE A 107 -5.20 -13.33 16.56
N GLN A 108 -4.72 -13.87 17.69
CA GLN A 108 -5.61 -14.36 18.75
C GLN A 108 -6.46 -13.26 19.36
N TYR A 109 -5.85 -12.10 19.65
CA TYR A 109 -6.57 -10.97 20.20
C TYR A 109 -7.60 -10.43 19.20
N LEU A 110 -7.25 -10.31 17.92
CA LEU A 110 -8.18 -9.89 16.87
C LEU A 110 -9.39 -10.83 16.77
N GLU A 111 -9.16 -12.14 16.71
CA GLU A 111 -10.26 -13.12 16.62
C GLU A 111 -11.17 -13.07 17.83
N TYR A 112 -10.61 -12.91 19.03
CA TYR A 112 -11.41 -12.72 20.22
C TYR A 112 -12.32 -11.48 20.09
N LEU A 113 -11.81 -10.35 19.61
CA LEU A 113 -12.63 -9.17 19.36
C LEU A 113 -13.73 -9.42 18.33
N ILE A 114 -13.42 -10.15 17.25
CA ILE A 114 -14.41 -10.54 16.23
C ILE A 114 -15.52 -11.38 16.85
N GLN A 115 -15.18 -12.35 17.71
CA GLN A 115 -16.16 -13.19 18.40
C GLN A 115 -17.02 -12.40 19.38
N GLN A 116 -16.43 -11.46 20.12
CA GLN A 116 -17.18 -10.54 21.00
C GLN A 116 -18.10 -9.61 20.20
N ASN A 117 -17.82 -9.38 18.92
CA ASN A 117 -18.60 -8.55 18.01
C ASN A 117 -19.49 -9.38 17.06
N GLU A 118 -20.01 -10.51 17.54
CA GLU A 118 -20.95 -11.38 16.80
C GLU A 118 -20.40 -11.86 15.43
N GLY A 119 -19.08 -12.03 15.32
CA GLY A 119 -18.41 -12.47 14.10
C GLY A 119 -18.10 -11.34 13.11
N LYS A 120 -18.34 -10.06 13.47
CA LYS A 120 -18.06 -8.92 12.61
C LYS A 120 -16.63 -8.40 12.79
N LEU A 121 -15.97 -8.12 11.68
CA LEU A 121 -14.63 -7.53 11.64
C LEU A 121 -14.64 -6.11 12.22
N PRO A 122 -13.54 -5.65 12.85
CA PRO A 122 -13.38 -4.23 13.12
C PRO A 122 -13.30 -3.46 11.79
N SER A 123 -13.76 -2.21 11.79
CA SER A 123 -13.70 -1.36 10.59
C SER A 123 -12.27 -1.09 10.13
N LYS A 124 -11.34 -0.97 11.09
CA LYS A 124 -9.91 -0.74 10.83
C LYS A 124 -9.02 -1.23 11.97
N ILE A 125 -7.77 -1.56 11.62
CA ILE A 125 -6.69 -1.92 12.53
C ILE A 125 -5.53 -0.93 12.35
N ASN A 126 -5.14 -0.27 13.43
CA ASN A 126 -4.05 0.70 13.45
C ASN A 126 -2.83 0.07 14.09
N LEU A 127 -1.72 -0.01 13.36
CA LEU A 127 -0.49 -0.66 13.76
C LEU A 127 0.61 0.38 13.97
N HIS A 128 1.01 0.57 15.22
CA HIS A 128 2.01 1.56 15.63
C HIS A 128 3.26 0.82 16.12
N GLY A 129 4.43 1.14 15.56
CA GLY A 129 5.63 0.40 15.92
C GLY A 129 6.90 1.22 15.89
N TYR A 130 7.88 0.78 16.68
CA TYR A 130 9.23 1.34 16.72
C TYR A 130 10.27 0.24 16.53
N SER A 131 11.35 0.46 15.77
CA SER A 131 12.46 -0.51 15.61
C SER A 131 11.97 -1.86 15.04
N ARG A 132 12.35 -2.99 15.66
CA ARG A 132 11.78 -4.32 15.34
C ARG A 132 10.26 -4.41 15.59
N GLY A 133 9.70 -3.57 16.46
CA GLY A 133 8.25 -3.45 16.62
C GLY A 133 7.57 -2.88 15.38
N ALA A 134 8.20 -1.92 14.68
CA ALA A 134 7.71 -1.46 13.38
C ALA A 134 7.80 -2.57 12.30
N ASP A 135 8.81 -3.44 12.38
CA ASP A 135 8.89 -4.61 11.51
C ASP A 135 7.77 -5.62 11.78
N ALA A 136 7.43 -5.82 13.07
CA ALA A 136 6.26 -6.60 13.48
C ALA A 136 4.96 -6.05 12.88
N CYS A 137 4.79 -4.73 12.83
CA CYS A 137 3.63 -4.09 12.21
C CYS A 137 3.51 -4.45 10.72
N VAL A 138 4.58 -4.36 9.94
CA VAL A 138 4.53 -4.68 8.49
C VAL A 138 4.26 -6.16 8.27
N ARG A 139 4.89 -7.03 9.07
CA ARG A 139 4.63 -8.48 9.02
C ARG A 139 3.18 -8.81 9.39
N LEU A 140 2.65 -8.16 10.42
CA LEU A 140 1.26 -8.33 10.83
C LEU A 140 0.30 -7.78 9.77
N ALA A 141 0.60 -6.66 9.11
CA ALA A 141 -0.21 -6.16 8.00
C ALA A 141 -0.31 -7.18 6.86
N ASN A 142 0.82 -7.82 6.48
CA ASN A 142 0.83 -8.90 5.49
C ASN A 142 0.04 -10.13 5.96
N LEU A 143 0.15 -10.51 7.23
CA LEU A 143 -0.60 -11.62 7.79
C LEU A 143 -2.12 -11.31 7.82
N LEU A 144 -2.51 -10.08 8.18
CA LEU A 144 -3.88 -9.60 8.15
C LEU A 144 -4.43 -9.56 6.72
N ASP A 145 -3.64 -9.13 5.75
CA ASP A 145 -4.02 -9.16 4.33
C ASP A 145 -4.25 -10.60 3.84
N SER A 146 -3.46 -11.56 4.35
CA SER A 146 -3.62 -12.96 4.02
C SER A 146 -4.79 -13.64 4.73
N LEU A 147 -5.21 -13.20 5.91
CA LEU A 147 -6.27 -13.84 6.71
C LEU A 147 -7.62 -13.12 6.61
N TYR A 148 -7.58 -11.79 6.62
CA TYR A 148 -8.72 -10.87 6.66
C TYR A 148 -8.50 -9.73 5.64
N PRO A 149 -8.43 -10.01 4.33
CA PRO A 149 -8.08 -9.02 3.29
C PRO A 149 -9.00 -7.79 3.24
N ASP A 150 -10.22 -7.90 3.78
CA ASP A 150 -11.21 -6.83 3.80
C ASP A 150 -11.00 -5.83 4.96
N VAL A 151 -10.15 -6.14 5.94
CA VAL A 151 -9.90 -5.23 7.07
C VAL A 151 -8.98 -4.08 6.64
N GLU A 152 -9.39 -2.84 6.91
CA GLU A 152 -8.51 -1.70 6.63
C GLU A 152 -7.36 -1.65 7.64
N VAL A 153 -6.13 -1.53 7.14
CA VAL A 153 -4.94 -1.42 8.00
C VAL A 153 -4.30 -0.05 7.83
N ASN A 154 -3.87 0.55 8.95
CA ASN A 154 -3.06 1.77 8.93
C ASN A 154 -1.73 1.52 9.66
N LEU A 155 -0.62 1.99 9.10
CA LEU A 155 0.73 1.78 9.62
C LEU A 155 1.36 3.11 10.04
N PHE A 156 1.85 3.17 11.28
CA PHE A 156 2.67 4.27 11.79
C PHE A 156 4.00 3.72 12.33
N LEU A 157 5.07 3.89 11.55
CA LEU A 157 6.35 3.22 11.75
C LEU A 157 7.44 4.22 12.10
N ILE A 158 8.10 3.99 13.23
CA ILE A 158 9.25 4.77 13.70
C ILE A 158 10.51 3.90 13.54
N ASP A 159 11.35 4.27 12.58
CA ASP A 159 12.67 3.69 12.28
C ASP A 159 12.65 2.15 12.21
N GLN A 160 11.89 1.59 11.26
CA GLN A 160 11.77 0.15 11.07
C GLN A 160 13.12 -0.51 10.80
N VAL A 161 13.53 -1.41 11.70
CA VAL A 161 14.75 -2.21 11.56
C VAL A 161 14.37 -3.69 11.64
N PRO A 162 14.47 -4.46 10.54
CA PRO A 162 14.02 -5.86 10.49
C PRO A 162 14.81 -6.84 11.35
N GLY A 163 16.05 -6.48 11.69
CA GLY A 163 17.01 -7.35 12.34
C GLY A 163 17.98 -8.01 11.34
N PRO A 164 19.09 -8.59 11.84
CA PRO A 164 20.14 -9.14 10.99
C PRO A 164 19.62 -10.22 10.03
N GLY A 165 19.88 -10.05 8.73
CA GLY A 165 19.50 -11.01 7.69
C GLY A 165 18.01 -11.05 7.34
N ARG A 166 17.17 -10.15 7.90
CA ARG A 166 15.71 -10.14 7.71
C ARG A 166 15.19 -9.06 6.78
N ALA A 167 16.07 -8.19 6.28
CA ALA A 167 15.69 -7.06 5.43
C ALA A 167 15.15 -7.46 4.05
N ASN A 168 15.43 -8.67 3.60
CA ASN A 168 14.95 -9.22 2.33
C ASN A 168 13.77 -10.19 2.51
N ASP A 169 13.19 -10.29 3.71
CA ASP A 169 11.93 -11.02 3.89
C ASP A 169 10.80 -10.21 3.24
N PRO A 170 9.99 -10.75 2.31
CA PRO A 170 8.88 -10.01 1.69
C PRO A 170 7.92 -9.40 2.71
N ALA A 171 7.60 -10.11 3.78
CA ALA A 171 6.73 -9.62 4.84
C ALA A 171 7.32 -8.44 5.66
N SER A 172 8.59 -8.08 5.44
CA SER A 172 9.26 -6.91 6.06
C SER A 172 9.17 -5.66 5.19
N TYR A 173 9.09 -5.79 3.86
CA TYR A 173 9.11 -4.64 2.94
C TYR A 173 7.87 -4.51 2.05
N THR A 174 7.03 -5.54 1.94
CA THR A 174 5.79 -5.47 1.18
C THR A 174 4.73 -4.74 1.99
N ILE A 175 4.15 -3.69 1.41
CA ILE A 175 2.99 -2.98 1.93
C ILE A 175 1.74 -3.52 1.21
N PRO A 176 0.93 -4.36 1.89
CA PRO A 176 -0.18 -5.06 1.27
C PRO A 176 -1.36 -4.14 0.91
N ALA A 177 -2.27 -4.64 0.06
CA ALA A 177 -3.36 -3.85 -0.51
C ALA A 177 -4.46 -3.46 0.50
N ASN A 178 -4.52 -4.13 1.65
CA ASN A 178 -5.40 -3.77 2.76
C ASN A 178 -4.91 -2.54 3.54
N VAL A 179 -3.66 -2.09 3.34
CA VAL A 179 -3.13 -0.87 3.96
C VAL A 179 -3.72 0.35 3.27
N LYS A 180 -4.47 1.18 4.01
CA LYS A 180 -5.03 2.45 3.51
C LYS A 180 -4.10 3.62 3.74
N ARG A 181 -3.36 3.59 4.84
CA ARG A 181 -2.41 4.63 5.21
C ARG A 181 -1.10 4.03 5.68
N PHE A 182 -0.01 4.54 5.14
CA PHE A 182 1.35 4.14 5.44
C PHE A 182 2.19 5.36 5.81
N GLU A 183 2.62 5.47 7.06
CA GLU A 183 3.56 6.48 7.51
C GLU A 183 4.82 5.83 8.06
N SER A 184 5.97 6.16 7.47
CA SER A 184 7.27 5.66 7.91
C SER A 184 8.25 6.82 8.12
N ALA A 185 8.81 6.91 9.32
CA ALA A 185 9.85 7.86 9.67
C ALA A 185 11.19 7.16 9.89
N VAL A 186 12.26 7.64 9.26
CA VAL A 186 13.61 7.06 9.34
C VAL A 186 14.59 8.05 9.97
N MET A 187 15.45 7.57 10.85
CA MET A 187 16.47 8.38 11.54
C MET A 187 17.76 8.44 10.71
N LEU A 188 18.22 9.66 10.41
CA LEU A 188 19.37 9.90 9.52
C LEU A 188 20.73 9.55 10.15
N HIS A 189 20.90 9.74 11.45
CA HIS A 189 22.21 9.70 12.13
C HIS A 189 22.42 8.43 12.96
N GLU A 190 21.68 7.37 12.68
CA GLU A 190 21.94 6.04 13.23
C GLU A 190 23.05 5.34 12.41
N ASN A 191 24.10 4.87 13.10
CA ASN A 191 25.31 4.33 12.47
C ASN A 191 25.72 2.95 13.03
N THR A 192 24.89 2.35 13.90
CA THR A 192 25.18 1.05 14.50
C THR A 192 25.11 -0.04 13.42
N PRO A 193 26.15 -0.88 13.28
CA PRO A 193 26.10 -2.01 12.36
C PRO A 193 24.89 -2.92 12.62
N GLY A 194 24.19 -3.33 11.57
CA GLY A 194 22.97 -4.14 11.68
C GLY A 194 21.68 -3.33 11.92
N PHE A 195 21.76 -2.00 12.08
CA PHE A 195 20.59 -1.10 12.18
C PHE A 195 20.25 -0.46 10.83
N THR A 196 20.43 -1.20 9.72
CA THR A 196 19.94 -0.75 8.42
C THR A 196 18.41 -0.82 8.42
N PRO A 197 17.70 0.28 8.15
CA PRO A 197 16.25 0.28 8.19
C PRO A 197 15.65 -0.25 6.87
N GLN A 198 14.36 -0.57 6.88
CA GLN A 198 13.58 -0.46 5.64
C GLN A 198 13.37 1.03 5.31
N ASP A 199 13.30 1.35 4.03
CA ASP A 199 13.18 2.72 3.57
C ASP A 199 12.40 2.79 2.24
N ARG A 200 12.19 4.01 1.72
CA ARG A 200 11.36 4.25 0.54
C ARG A 200 11.80 3.44 -0.69
N VAL A 201 13.10 3.19 -0.85
CA VAL A 201 13.60 2.45 -2.02
C VAL A 201 13.44 0.94 -1.86
N ARG A 202 13.24 0.44 -0.63
CA ARG A 202 13.02 -1.00 -0.37
C ARG A 202 11.55 -1.39 -0.30
N TYR A 203 10.66 -0.49 0.12
CA TYR A 203 9.24 -0.82 0.22
C TYR A 203 8.61 -1.15 -1.14
N VAL A 204 7.73 -2.15 -1.16
CA VAL A 204 6.99 -2.59 -2.35
C VAL A 204 5.49 -2.48 -2.06
N PHE A 205 4.79 -1.61 -2.79
CA PHE A 205 3.37 -1.35 -2.58
C PHE A 205 2.53 -2.23 -3.49
N ALA A 206 1.60 -3.01 -2.92
CA ALA A 206 0.68 -3.84 -3.69
C ALA A 206 -0.49 -3.05 -4.30
N ALA A 207 -0.85 -1.89 -3.72
CA ALA A 207 -1.91 -1.00 -4.22
C ALA A 207 -1.47 0.49 -4.15
N PRO A 208 -0.45 0.90 -4.94
CA PRO A 208 0.12 2.25 -4.90
C PRO A 208 -0.84 3.37 -5.31
N GLU A 209 -1.92 3.05 -6.02
CA GLU A 209 -2.99 3.97 -6.41
C GLU A 209 -4.03 4.21 -5.31
N LYS A 210 -4.03 3.38 -4.25
CA LYS A 210 -4.98 3.47 -3.13
C LYS A 210 -4.31 3.81 -1.80
N THR A 211 -3.09 3.33 -1.59
CA THR A 211 -2.38 3.50 -0.32
C THR A 211 -1.89 4.94 -0.18
N LEU A 212 -2.36 5.65 0.85
CA LEU A 212 -1.85 6.98 1.18
C LEU A 212 -0.50 6.84 1.88
N ALA A 213 0.58 7.25 1.23
CA ALA A 213 1.93 7.02 1.73
C ALA A 213 2.61 8.33 2.19
N SER A 214 3.39 8.24 3.26
CA SER A 214 4.30 9.31 3.70
C SER A 214 5.61 8.72 4.18
N PHE A 215 6.70 9.19 3.57
CA PHE A 215 8.07 8.84 3.97
C PHE A 215 8.73 10.07 4.53
N ARG A 216 9.19 9.99 5.78
CA ARG A 216 9.87 11.08 6.46
C ARG A 216 11.26 10.64 6.87
N VAL A 217 12.17 11.59 6.84
CA VAL A 217 13.45 11.47 7.51
C VAL A 217 13.56 12.53 8.58
N TYR A 218 14.17 12.16 9.70
CA TYR A 218 14.48 13.08 10.79
C TYR A 218 15.94 12.96 11.21
N PRO A 219 16.58 14.06 11.64
CA PRO A 219 17.90 13.98 12.20
C PRO A 219 17.87 13.29 13.57
N GLY A 220 18.84 12.42 13.82
CA GLY A 220 19.02 11.77 15.13
C GLY A 220 19.44 10.32 15.02
N SER A 221 19.76 9.73 16.17
CA SER A 221 19.97 8.28 16.32
C SER A 221 18.64 7.53 16.44
N HIS A 222 18.68 6.20 16.45
CA HIS A 222 17.53 5.31 16.48
C HIS A 222 16.46 5.69 17.51
N GLY A 223 16.84 6.11 18.72
CA GLY A 223 15.90 6.41 19.81
C GLY A 223 15.33 7.83 19.82
N THR A 224 15.83 8.73 18.97
CA THR A 224 15.63 10.19 19.09
C THR A 224 14.15 10.58 19.02
N ALA A 225 13.40 9.99 18.09
CA ALA A 225 12.00 10.34 17.87
C ALA A 225 11.03 9.80 18.93
N THR A 226 11.50 8.93 19.84
CA THR A 226 10.60 8.19 20.75
C THR A 226 10.27 8.94 22.05
N ARG A 227 11.10 9.90 22.46
CA ARG A 227 10.97 10.60 23.74
C ARG A 227 11.84 11.86 23.79
N LEU A 228 11.49 12.76 24.70
CA LEU A 228 12.31 13.92 25.02
C LEU A 228 13.50 13.52 25.91
N THR A 229 14.53 14.35 25.90
CA THR A 229 15.68 14.23 26.81
C THR A 229 15.96 15.56 27.50
N THR A 230 16.87 15.55 28.46
CA THR A 230 17.40 16.80 29.07
C THR A 230 18.19 17.65 28.09
N GLN A 231 18.55 17.14 26.90
CA GLN A 231 19.20 17.89 25.84
C GLN A 231 18.18 18.56 24.91
N GLU A 232 17.77 19.79 25.27
CA GLU A 232 16.71 20.53 24.55
C GLU A 232 16.99 20.76 23.04
N LYS A 233 18.25 20.88 22.65
CA LYS A 233 18.64 21.08 21.23
C LYS A 233 18.33 19.89 20.32
N THR A 234 17.96 18.75 20.90
CA THR A 234 17.57 17.53 20.16
C THR A 234 16.11 17.14 20.39
N ASN A 235 15.31 18.01 20.99
CA ASN A 235 13.91 17.72 21.35
C ASN A 235 12.90 18.09 20.24
N ASP A 236 13.31 18.82 19.19
CA ASP A 236 12.39 19.21 18.10
C ASP A 236 11.84 17.98 17.34
N VAL A 237 12.66 16.95 17.11
CA VAL A 237 12.25 15.70 16.45
C VAL A 237 11.22 14.89 17.25
N PRO A 238 11.42 14.56 18.53
CA PRO A 238 10.38 13.88 19.32
C PRO A 238 9.11 14.72 19.50
N ILE A 239 9.19 16.06 19.54
CA ILE A 239 8.00 16.93 19.55
C ILE A 239 7.19 16.76 18.25
N LEU A 240 7.86 16.86 17.09
CA LEU A 240 7.23 16.67 15.78
C LEU A 240 6.64 15.27 15.63
N MET A 241 7.36 14.23 16.07
CA MET A 241 6.91 12.84 16.03
C MET A 241 5.66 12.60 16.89
N HIS A 242 5.66 13.15 18.10
CA HIS A 242 4.53 13.04 19.03
C HIS A 242 3.27 13.69 18.44
N ASP A 243 3.42 14.91 17.93
CA ASP A 243 2.35 15.67 17.30
C ASP A 243 1.84 14.97 16.02
N GLU A 244 2.73 14.33 15.26
CA GLU A 244 2.35 13.54 14.09
C GLU A 244 1.56 12.28 14.45
N MET A 245 2.02 11.53 15.47
CA MET A 245 1.32 10.37 15.97
C MET A 245 -0.06 10.73 16.51
N TYR A 246 -0.20 11.92 17.13
CA TYR A 246 -1.49 12.46 17.54
C TYR A 246 -2.46 12.64 16.36
N ARG A 247 -2.02 13.33 15.29
CA ARG A 247 -2.80 13.49 14.06
C ARG A 247 -3.18 12.14 13.46
N PHE A 248 -2.23 11.22 13.37
CA PHE A 248 -2.48 9.88 12.86
C PHE A 248 -3.55 9.17 13.70
N CYS A 249 -3.47 9.22 15.03
CA CYS A 249 -4.45 8.58 15.91
C CYS A 249 -5.86 9.18 15.78
N LEU A 250 -5.98 10.50 15.60
CA LEU A 250 -7.27 11.15 15.34
C LEU A 250 -7.84 10.72 13.98
N GLU A 251 -7.03 10.82 12.94
CA GLU A 251 -7.44 10.57 11.55
C GLU A 251 -7.73 9.08 11.26
N THR A 252 -7.17 8.19 12.08
CA THR A 252 -7.41 6.74 12.02
C THR A 252 -8.34 6.23 13.11
N GLU A 253 -9.00 7.14 13.84
CA GLU A 253 -10.00 6.84 14.87
C GLU A 253 -9.48 5.98 16.04
N SER A 254 -8.15 5.95 16.25
CA SER A 254 -7.58 5.44 17.50
C SER A 254 -7.96 6.34 18.67
N LEU A 255 -8.03 7.65 18.43
CA LEU A 255 -8.51 8.67 19.35
C LEU A 255 -9.74 9.37 18.75
N PRO A 256 -10.77 9.71 19.55
CA PRO A 256 -11.88 10.52 19.08
C PRO A 256 -11.43 11.96 18.73
N PRO A 257 -12.16 12.69 17.86
CA PRO A 257 -11.77 14.03 17.40
C PRO A 257 -11.49 15.05 18.52
N GLU A 258 -12.19 14.93 19.66
CA GLU A 258 -12.07 15.82 20.83
C GLU A 258 -11.12 15.28 21.91
N ALA A 259 -10.38 14.19 21.64
CA ALA A 259 -9.43 13.64 22.61
C ALA A 259 -8.38 14.69 22.99
N PRO A 260 -7.97 14.80 24.27
CA PRO A 260 -6.80 15.59 24.61
C PRO A 260 -5.54 14.94 24.02
N ILE A 261 -4.58 15.76 23.61
CA ILE A 261 -3.25 15.26 23.24
C ILE A 261 -2.55 14.69 24.48
N PRO A 262 -1.96 13.47 24.41
CA PRO A 262 -1.25 12.89 25.55
C PRO A 262 0.00 13.70 25.93
N ASN A 263 0.41 13.65 27.20
CA ASN A 263 1.65 14.30 27.64
C ASN A 263 2.89 13.64 27.02
N MET A 264 3.91 14.44 26.72
CA MET A 264 5.20 13.92 26.29
C MET A 264 5.99 13.36 27.47
N VAL A 265 6.83 12.36 27.18
CA VAL A 265 7.71 11.74 28.18
C VAL A 265 9.14 12.27 28.03
N VAL A 266 9.74 12.70 29.14
CA VAL A 266 11.12 13.18 29.24
C VAL A 266 11.97 12.15 29.96
N PHE A 267 13.01 11.65 29.30
CA PHE A 267 13.98 10.75 29.92
C PHE A 267 15.07 11.55 30.64
N THR A 268 15.18 11.36 31.96
CA THR A 268 16.15 12.07 32.82
C THR A 268 17.33 11.20 33.26
N GLY A 269 17.32 9.90 32.90
CA GLY A 269 18.40 8.93 33.17
C GLY A 269 17.98 7.80 34.12
N LYS A 270 18.70 6.67 34.14
CA LYS A 270 18.43 5.49 35.00
C LYS A 270 16.95 5.02 34.98
N ASP A 271 16.33 4.98 33.80
CA ASP A 271 14.91 4.62 33.62
C ASP A 271 13.92 5.53 34.37
N LEU A 272 14.34 6.77 34.70
CA LEU A 272 13.48 7.80 35.26
C LEU A 272 12.84 8.64 34.15
N TYR A 273 11.56 8.92 34.34
CA TYR A 273 10.71 9.59 33.38
C TYR A 273 9.91 10.71 34.06
N GLU A 274 9.90 11.87 33.42
CA GLU A 274 9.04 13.00 33.79
C GLU A 274 8.03 13.26 32.67
N GLU A 275 6.90 13.87 33.01
CA GLU A 275 5.89 14.26 32.03
C GLU A 275 6.03 15.74 31.68
N ARG A 276 5.93 16.05 30.39
CA ARG A 276 5.84 17.41 29.86
C ARG A 276 4.51 17.56 29.15
N THR A 277 3.73 18.56 29.55
CA THR A 277 2.46 18.89 28.90
C THR A 277 2.66 19.08 27.40
N ALA A 278 1.81 18.46 26.59
CA ALA A 278 1.79 18.62 25.15
C ALA A 278 0.59 19.48 24.72
N HIS A 279 0.71 20.10 23.56
CA HIS A 279 -0.40 20.71 22.83
C HIS A 279 -0.29 20.34 21.35
N LYS A 280 -1.43 20.38 20.64
CA LYS A 280 -1.45 20.17 19.19
C LYS A 280 -0.77 21.36 18.52
N LEU A 281 0.26 21.09 17.71
CA LEU A 281 1.00 22.15 17.03
C LEU A 281 0.20 22.72 15.86
N THR A 282 0.29 24.03 15.67
CA THR A 282 -0.12 24.72 14.45
C THR A 282 0.89 24.46 13.32
N ASP A 283 0.50 24.79 12.08
CA ASP A 283 1.43 24.66 10.94
C ASP A 283 2.68 25.52 11.12
N ALA A 284 2.55 26.73 11.68
CA ALA A 284 3.67 27.61 11.99
C ALA A 284 4.59 27.02 13.06
N GLU A 285 4.05 26.44 14.14
CA GLU A 285 4.86 25.79 15.18
C GLU A 285 5.59 24.55 14.64
N ARG A 286 4.96 23.76 13.77
CA ARG A 286 5.63 22.63 13.10
C ARG A 286 6.77 23.12 12.21
N PHE A 287 6.54 24.17 11.42
CA PHE A 287 7.57 24.78 10.58
C PHE A 287 8.76 25.28 11.43
N HIS A 288 8.48 25.96 12.53
CA HIS A 288 9.48 26.39 13.51
C HIS A 288 10.33 25.23 14.05
N HIS A 289 9.70 24.13 14.48
CA HIS A 289 10.42 22.94 14.96
C HIS A 289 11.27 22.28 13.86
N TYR A 290 10.79 22.27 12.61
CA TYR A 290 11.60 21.80 11.48
C TYR A 290 12.84 22.67 11.25
N ASN A 291 12.68 23.99 11.26
CA ASN A 291 13.79 24.95 11.13
C ASN A 291 14.83 24.74 12.23
N ARG A 292 14.36 24.67 13.49
CA ARG A 292 15.24 24.42 14.64
C ARG A 292 15.94 23.06 14.57
N ALA A 293 15.27 22.01 14.13
CA ALA A 293 15.89 20.70 13.94
C ALA A 293 17.01 20.76 12.89
N GLN A 294 16.82 21.56 11.84
CA GLN A 294 17.80 21.76 10.77
C GLN A 294 19.02 22.57 11.23
N THR A 295 18.82 23.67 11.95
CA THR A 295 19.94 24.42 12.55
C THR A 295 20.74 23.55 13.51
N ASN A 296 20.05 22.68 14.26
CA ASN A 296 20.67 21.84 15.28
C ASN A 296 21.22 20.50 14.75
N LEU A 297 21.32 20.29 13.43
CA LEU A 297 21.81 19.05 12.82
C LEU A 297 23.10 18.51 13.46
N ARG A 298 24.05 19.39 13.80
CA ARG A 298 25.30 19.02 14.47
C ARG A 298 25.10 18.35 15.84
N TYR A 299 24.07 18.75 16.59
CA TYR A 299 23.73 18.15 17.88
C TYR A 299 23.12 16.77 17.72
N TYR A 300 22.28 16.58 16.70
CA TYR A 300 21.73 15.27 16.36
C TYR A 300 22.81 14.28 15.89
N ALA A 301 23.74 14.73 15.03
CA ALA A 301 24.90 13.91 14.63
C ALA A 301 25.87 13.67 15.81
N GLY A 302 25.94 14.61 16.75
CA GLY A 302 26.73 14.56 17.97
C GLY A 302 26.20 13.57 19.02
N ALA A 303 24.88 13.51 19.19
CA ALA A 303 24.18 12.75 20.23
C ALA A 303 24.31 11.22 20.12
N ALA A 304 24.76 10.68 18.98
CA ALA A 304 25.26 9.32 18.92
C ALA A 304 26.53 9.22 19.78
N SER A 305 26.41 8.52 20.92
CA SER A 305 27.38 8.29 22.01
C SER A 305 28.71 7.66 21.57
N MET A 306 29.46 8.31 20.68
CA MET A 306 30.73 7.77 20.15
C MET A 306 31.77 8.86 19.94
N SER A 307 33.04 8.50 20.14
CA SER A 307 34.18 9.37 19.86
C SER A 307 34.23 9.74 18.37
N TYR A 308 34.76 10.92 18.06
CA TYR A 308 34.87 11.45 16.69
C TYR A 308 35.56 10.47 15.71
N HIS A 309 36.57 9.73 16.18
CA HIS A 309 37.28 8.72 15.38
C HIS A 309 36.41 7.51 15.03
N ALA A 310 35.58 7.05 15.96
CA ALA A 310 34.72 5.90 15.72
C ALA A 310 33.55 6.23 14.75
N LYS A 311 33.14 7.51 14.69
CA LYS A 311 32.13 8.01 13.73
C LYS A 311 32.64 8.05 12.27
N MET A 312 33.95 8.10 12.03
CA MET A 312 34.50 8.07 10.66
C MET A 312 34.63 6.66 10.09
N ILE A 313 34.68 5.64 10.95
CA ILE A 313 34.95 4.24 10.55
C ILE A 313 33.65 3.44 10.35
N LEU A 314 32.55 3.85 11.01
CA LEU A 314 31.28 3.13 10.92
C LEU A 314 30.50 3.42 9.62
N PRO A 315 29.77 2.42 9.09
CA PRO A 315 28.96 2.58 7.91
C PRO A 315 27.81 3.56 8.18
N LYS A 316 27.73 4.61 7.36
CA LYS A 316 26.58 5.51 7.32
C LYS A 316 25.42 4.83 6.60
N ARG A 317 24.19 4.99 7.11
CA ARG A 317 22.96 4.55 6.43
C ARG A 317 22.85 5.16 5.02
N ALA A 318 22.27 4.41 4.08
CA ALA A 318 22.02 4.88 2.72
C ALA A 318 21.16 6.15 2.71
N VAL A 319 20.10 6.18 3.52
CA VAL A 319 19.19 7.33 3.66
C VAL A 319 19.88 8.65 4.03
N LEU A 320 21.04 8.61 4.71
CA LEU A 320 21.84 9.82 4.99
C LEU A 320 22.57 10.32 3.75
N LYS A 321 23.08 9.41 2.92
CA LYS A 321 23.73 9.75 1.64
C LYS A 321 22.72 10.18 0.58
N GLU A 322 21.51 9.64 0.67
CA GLU A 322 20.42 9.81 -0.28
C GLU A 322 19.32 10.73 0.25
N HIS A 323 19.64 11.60 1.21
CA HIS A 323 18.67 12.53 1.83
C HIS A 323 17.91 13.38 0.79
N PHE A 324 18.58 13.71 -0.32
CA PHE A 324 17.98 14.42 -1.46
C PHE A 324 16.77 13.70 -2.10
N THR A 325 16.53 12.41 -1.82
CA THR A 325 15.36 11.66 -2.32
C THR A 325 14.11 11.82 -1.45
N TYR A 326 14.22 12.48 -0.29
CA TYR A 326 13.14 12.66 0.70
C TYR A 326 12.65 14.11 0.83
N SER A 327 13.23 15.03 0.05
CA SER A 327 12.95 16.45 0.11
C SER A 327 13.19 17.09 -1.26
N GLU A 328 12.30 17.99 -1.68
CA GLU A 328 12.42 18.72 -2.95
C GLU A 328 13.73 19.51 -3.03
N ASN A 329 14.21 19.96 -1.86
CA ASN A 329 15.51 20.58 -1.67
C ASN A 329 16.04 20.30 -0.25
N HIS A 330 16.81 19.24 -0.11
CA HIS A 330 17.36 18.82 1.18
C HIS A 330 18.31 19.83 1.87
N HIS A 331 18.76 20.87 1.17
CA HIS A 331 19.55 21.94 1.78
C HIS A 331 18.69 22.97 2.52
N LEU A 332 17.43 23.15 2.09
CA LEU A 332 16.47 24.04 2.72
C LEU A 332 15.47 23.30 3.59
N PHE A 333 15.07 22.09 3.20
CA PHE A 333 14.00 21.37 3.88
C PHE A 333 14.49 19.99 4.34
N LEU A 334 14.26 19.67 5.61
CA LEU A 334 14.57 18.35 6.18
C LEU A 334 13.84 17.20 5.49
N ASN A 335 12.59 17.40 5.05
CA ASN A 335 11.80 16.40 4.35
C ASN A 335 10.67 17.10 3.56
N GLN A 336 9.84 16.31 2.87
CA GLN A 336 8.72 16.83 2.06
C GLN A 336 7.73 17.70 2.85
N GLU A 337 7.41 17.34 4.10
CA GLU A 337 6.45 18.14 4.88
C GLU A 337 7.02 19.54 5.19
N HIS A 338 8.31 19.63 5.46
CA HIS A 338 8.95 20.92 5.70
C HIS A 338 8.79 21.85 4.47
N ALA A 339 8.94 21.30 3.25
CA ALA A 339 8.68 22.05 2.01
C ALA A 339 7.21 22.45 1.86
N GLU A 340 6.26 21.54 2.11
CA GLU A 340 4.81 21.80 2.03
C GLU A 340 4.35 22.85 3.05
N LEU A 341 4.92 22.86 4.25
CA LEU A 341 4.65 23.89 5.25
C LEU A 341 5.16 25.25 4.79
N PHE A 342 6.35 25.32 4.21
CA PHE A 342 6.88 26.56 3.64
C PHE A 342 5.99 27.06 2.48
N GLN A 343 5.55 26.16 1.59
CA GLN A 343 4.60 26.50 0.53
C GLN A 343 3.30 27.09 1.07
N LYS A 344 2.77 26.51 2.16
CA LYS A 344 1.50 26.94 2.75
C LYS A 344 1.62 28.28 3.49
N LEU A 345 2.71 28.48 4.24
CA LEU A 345 2.91 29.66 5.08
C LEU A 345 3.47 30.85 4.30
N TYR A 346 4.32 30.59 3.31
CA TYR A 346 5.00 31.60 2.49
C TYR A 346 4.83 31.31 0.98
N PRO A 347 3.58 31.32 0.45
CA PRO A 347 3.29 30.92 -0.93
C PRO A 347 3.96 31.82 -1.98
N ALA A 348 4.17 33.11 -1.70
CA ALA A 348 4.85 34.02 -2.63
C ALA A 348 6.33 33.67 -2.75
N LEU A 349 6.99 33.37 -1.62
CA LEU A 349 8.39 32.94 -1.63
C LEU A 349 8.55 31.58 -2.31
N TYR A 350 7.64 30.65 -2.05
CA TYR A 350 7.68 29.33 -2.66
C TYR A 350 7.48 29.40 -4.18
N ASP A 351 6.45 30.09 -4.67
CA ASP A 351 6.25 30.27 -6.11
C ASP A 351 7.48 30.92 -6.79
N TRP A 352 8.02 31.98 -6.18
CA TRP A 352 9.10 32.76 -6.76
C TRP A 352 10.44 32.00 -6.82
N PHE A 353 10.81 31.29 -5.75
CA PHE A 353 12.14 30.66 -5.64
C PHE A 353 12.14 29.14 -5.88
N MET A 354 10.99 28.47 -5.74
CA MET A 354 10.87 27.02 -5.94
C MET A 354 10.20 26.68 -7.27
N LEU A 355 9.17 27.45 -7.69
CA LEU A 355 8.39 27.13 -8.89
C LEU A 355 8.76 27.92 -10.13
N ASN A 356 9.63 28.93 -10.04
CA ASN A 356 9.99 29.82 -11.15
C ASN A 356 8.91 30.85 -11.50
N HIS A 357 8.14 31.30 -10.51
CA HIS A 357 7.10 32.30 -10.68
C HIS A 357 6.03 31.89 -11.71
N ILE A 358 5.39 30.74 -11.47
CA ILE A 358 4.34 30.20 -12.35
C ILE A 358 3.05 30.99 -12.16
N ASP A 359 2.78 31.43 -10.92
CA ASP A 359 1.60 32.24 -10.63
C ASP A 359 1.86 33.72 -10.90
N ALA A 360 1.52 34.17 -12.12
CA ALA A 360 1.66 35.55 -12.56
C ALA A 360 0.89 36.60 -11.70
N ARG A 361 0.06 36.17 -10.74
CA ARG A 361 -0.63 37.06 -9.79
C ARG A 361 0.29 37.50 -8.65
N ILE A 362 1.36 36.76 -8.37
CA ILE A 362 2.30 37.05 -7.29
C ILE A 362 3.24 38.17 -7.74
N THR A 363 3.36 39.23 -6.94
CA THR A 363 4.19 40.39 -7.27
C THR A 363 5.48 40.42 -6.46
N SER A 364 6.49 41.16 -6.92
CA SER A 364 7.71 41.39 -6.12
C SER A 364 7.43 42.06 -4.77
N SER A 365 6.32 42.81 -4.65
CA SER A 365 5.87 43.37 -3.37
C SER A 365 5.39 42.29 -2.40
N ASP A 366 4.68 41.27 -2.91
CA ASP A 366 4.24 40.14 -2.09
C ASP A 366 5.43 39.33 -1.58
N VAL A 367 6.42 39.11 -2.46
CA VAL A 367 7.69 38.46 -2.13
C VAL A 367 8.45 39.24 -1.06
N GLN A 368 8.63 40.55 -1.22
CA GLN A 368 9.32 41.38 -0.23
C GLN A 368 8.60 41.37 1.13
N THR A 369 7.27 41.41 1.12
CA THR A 369 6.46 41.36 2.35
C THR A 369 6.68 40.05 3.09
N GLN A 370 6.60 38.92 2.39
CA GLN A 370 6.83 37.61 2.99
C GLN A 370 8.29 37.40 3.42
N LEU A 371 9.28 37.95 2.69
CA LEU A 371 10.69 37.92 3.11
C LEU A 371 10.89 38.65 4.44
N ASN A 372 10.27 39.83 4.60
CA ASN A 372 10.37 40.60 5.83
C ASN A 372 9.74 39.85 7.01
N HIS A 373 8.55 39.27 6.82
CA HIS A 373 7.91 38.45 7.86
C HIS A 373 8.76 37.21 8.21
N LEU A 374 9.31 36.51 7.21
CA LEU A 374 10.17 35.35 7.43
C LEU A 374 11.46 35.73 8.19
N ALA A 375 12.02 36.91 7.94
CA ALA A 375 13.21 37.40 8.64
C ALA A 375 12.94 37.67 10.13
N GLU A 376 11.71 38.06 10.48
CA GLU A 376 11.27 38.27 11.86
C GLU A 376 10.93 36.95 12.56
N ASP A 377 10.15 36.09 11.91
CA ASP A 377 9.64 34.85 12.49
C ASP A 377 10.71 33.74 12.56
N GLU A 378 11.51 33.59 11.49
CA GLU A 378 12.42 32.46 11.27
C GLU A 378 13.79 32.91 10.72
N PRO A 379 14.55 33.72 11.48
CA PRO A 379 15.75 34.42 10.98
C PRO A 379 16.85 33.50 10.43
N GLU A 380 17.03 32.32 11.02
CA GLU A 380 18.03 31.34 10.55
C GLU A 380 17.61 30.68 9.23
N PHE A 381 16.32 30.37 9.08
CA PHE A 381 15.78 29.83 7.82
C PHE A 381 15.83 30.92 6.74
N HIS A 382 15.44 32.15 7.05
CA HIS A 382 15.57 33.30 6.15
C HIS A 382 17.01 33.47 5.65
N HIS A 383 18.00 33.43 6.55
CA HIS A 383 19.41 33.50 6.15
C HIS A 383 19.82 32.37 5.21
N ASN A 384 19.37 31.14 5.48
CA ASN A 384 19.64 30.00 4.61
C ASN A 384 18.95 30.13 3.25
N LEU A 385 17.70 30.60 3.21
CA LEU A 385 16.96 30.87 1.98
C LEU A 385 17.71 31.89 1.12
N GLN A 386 18.12 33.03 1.69
CA GLN A 386 18.91 34.04 0.98
C GLN A 386 20.21 33.48 0.40
N ARG A 387 20.94 32.69 1.20
CA ARG A 387 22.21 32.09 0.79
C ARG A 387 22.04 31.06 -0.33
N ILE A 388 21.03 30.20 -0.22
CA ILE A 388 20.82 29.06 -1.13
C ILE A 388 20.14 29.51 -2.43
N CYS A 389 19.17 30.42 -2.35
CA CYS A 389 18.47 30.96 -3.52
C CYS A 389 19.21 32.14 -4.17
N HIS A 390 20.30 32.62 -3.57
CA HIS A 390 21.08 33.78 -4.03
C HIS A 390 20.20 35.03 -4.24
N ILE A 391 19.37 35.34 -3.25
CA ILE A 391 18.41 36.46 -3.32
C ILE A 391 19.21 37.77 -3.45
N ASP A 392 18.99 38.49 -4.55
CA ASP A 392 19.58 39.80 -4.82
C ASP A 392 18.62 40.95 -4.45
N GLU A 393 19.13 42.19 -4.42
CA GLU A 393 18.31 43.39 -4.12
C GLU A 393 17.18 43.61 -5.14
N GLN A 394 17.27 43.00 -6.32
CA GLN A 394 16.28 43.12 -7.39
C GLN A 394 15.19 42.05 -7.30
N LEU A 395 15.31 41.09 -6.37
CA LEU A 395 14.40 39.95 -6.21
C LEU A 395 14.14 39.22 -7.54
N SER A 396 15.17 39.01 -8.35
CA SER A 396 15.00 38.34 -9.64
C SER A 396 14.46 36.91 -9.43
N PRO A 397 13.38 36.48 -10.13
CA PRO A 397 12.93 35.10 -10.09
C PRO A 397 14.08 34.19 -10.55
N ARG A 398 14.45 33.25 -9.68
CA ARG A 398 15.42 32.21 -9.98
C ARG A 398 14.90 30.94 -9.37
N ALA A 399 14.23 30.11 -10.17
CA ALA A 399 13.91 28.78 -9.70
C ALA A 399 15.16 28.01 -9.37
N MET A 400 15.22 27.54 -8.14
CA MET A 400 15.99 26.35 -7.87
C MET A 400 15.35 25.19 -8.63
N ARG A 401 16.18 24.33 -9.23
CA ARG A 401 15.69 23.04 -9.72
C ARG A 401 15.22 22.23 -8.51
N THR A 402 13.92 22.26 -8.25
CA THR A 402 13.27 21.44 -7.23
C THR A 402 12.90 20.10 -7.81
N ARG A 403 13.05 19.06 -7.00
CA ARG A 403 12.57 17.73 -7.41
C ARG A 403 11.08 17.65 -7.18
N SER A 404 10.33 17.20 -8.18
CA SER A 404 8.94 16.79 -7.98
C SER A 404 8.90 15.52 -7.12
N LEU A 405 8.35 15.63 -5.91
CA LEU A 405 8.11 14.51 -5.00
C LEU A 405 6.61 14.36 -4.78
N PRO A 406 6.11 13.12 -4.57
CA PRO A 406 4.69 12.91 -4.32
C PRO A 406 4.28 13.67 -3.07
N PRO A 407 3.17 14.43 -3.12
CA PRO A 407 2.66 15.13 -1.96
C PRO A 407 2.35 14.16 -0.83
N ARG A 408 2.51 14.64 0.40
CA ARG A 408 2.23 13.87 1.60
C ARG A 408 0.78 13.39 1.63
N ARG A 409 0.59 12.15 2.10
CA ARG A 409 -0.74 11.54 2.30
C ARG A 409 -1.58 11.51 1.01
N LYS A 410 -0.95 11.47 -0.16
CA LYS A 410 -1.57 11.07 -1.42
C LYS A 410 -1.20 9.64 -1.76
N SER A 411 -1.95 9.04 -2.68
CA SER A 411 -1.51 7.82 -3.35
C SER A 411 -0.17 8.06 -4.05
N LEU A 412 0.62 7.00 -4.24
CA LEU A 412 1.88 7.09 -4.98
C LEU A 412 1.64 7.27 -6.49
N ILE A 413 0.46 6.92 -6.96
CA ILE A 413 -0.01 7.11 -8.33
C ILE A 413 -1.30 7.94 -8.28
N TYR A 414 -1.27 9.14 -8.88
CA TYR A 414 -2.40 10.06 -8.98
C TYR A 414 -2.52 10.77 -10.34
N ASN A 415 -1.53 10.61 -11.21
CA ASN A 415 -1.50 11.10 -12.59
C ASN A 415 -0.48 10.27 -13.40
N GLU A 416 -0.32 10.60 -14.68
CA GLU A 416 0.60 9.90 -15.57
C GLU A 416 2.08 10.00 -15.15
N LEU A 417 2.55 11.20 -14.78
CA LEU A 417 3.94 11.39 -14.36
C LEU A 417 4.28 10.57 -13.11
N SER A 418 3.40 10.58 -12.11
CA SER A 418 3.56 9.76 -10.90
C SER A 418 3.47 8.27 -11.19
N TYR A 419 2.58 7.84 -12.10
CA TYR A 419 2.53 6.46 -12.57
C TYR A 419 3.86 6.00 -13.16
N LEU A 420 4.42 6.74 -14.11
CA LEU A 420 5.69 6.40 -14.77
C LEU A 420 6.85 6.41 -13.78
N THR A 421 6.95 7.48 -12.97
CA THR A 421 8.03 7.64 -11.99
C THR A 421 8.00 6.54 -10.94
N HIS A 422 6.82 6.26 -10.36
CA HIS A 422 6.67 5.23 -9.35
C HIS A 422 6.90 3.82 -9.93
N SER A 423 6.35 3.51 -11.10
CA SER A 423 6.46 2.18 -11.69
C SER A 423 7.89 1.86 -12.14
N LEU A 424 8.57 2.80 -12.79
CA LEU A 424 9.98 2.64 -13.18
C LEU A 424 10.88 2.52 -11.95
N SER A 425 10.71 3.41 -10.96
CA SER A 425 11.48 3.33 -9.71
C SER A 425 11.25 2.02 -8.99
N THR A 426 10.01 1.52 -8.93
CA THR A 426 9.68 0.24 -8.28
C THR A 426 10.28 -0.93 -9.03
N ALA A 427 10.21 -0.95 -10.37
CA ALA A 427 10.80 -2.02 -11.18
C ALA A 427 12.33 -2.10 -10.97
N VAL A 428 13.02 -0.96 -11.01
CA VAL A 428 14.47 -0.88 -10.78
C VAL A 428 14.82 -1.25 -9.35
N ASN A 429 14.15 -0.66 -8.37
CA ASN A 429 14.43 -0.90 -6.96
C ASN A 429 14.17 -2.36 -6.56
N PHE A 430 13.12 -2.98 -7.09
CA PHE A 430 12.86 -4.40 -6.86
C PHE A 430 13.96 -5.28 -7.45
N ALA A 431 14.37 -5.02 -8.70
CA ALA A 431 15.46 -5.74 -9.34
C ALA A 431 16.80 -5.56 -8.60
N TYR A 432 17.04 -4.39 -8.01
CA TYR A 432 18.27 -4.09 -7.29
C TYR A 432 18.30 -4.64 -5.86
N HIS A 433 17.20 -4.51 -5.10
CA HIS A 433 17.17 -4.85 -3.67
C HIS A 433 16.68 -6.26 -3.38
N HIS A 434 15.79 -6.81 -4.22
CA HIS A 434 15.02 -8.02 -3.91
C HIS A 434 15.27 -9.17 -4.87
N MET A 435 16.03 -8.95 -5.94
CA MET A 435 16.50 -10.02 -6.82
C MET A 435 17.98 -10.31 -6.59
N GLU A 436 18.33 -11.59 -6.56
CA GLU A 436 19.72 -12.02 -6.44
C GLU A 436 20.42 -12.01 -7.80
N GLY A 437 21.61 -11.40 -7.87
CA GLY A 437 22.53 -11.60 -8.98
C GLY A 437 22.07 -11.05 -10.34
N ALA A 438 21.54 -9.82 -10.39
CA ALA A 438 21.18 -9.17 -11.64
C ALA A 438 22.37 -9.13 -12.62
N PRO A 439 22.21 -9.61 -13.87
CA PRO A 439 23.26 -9.54 -14.89
C PRO A 439 23.79 -8.11 -15.08
N SER A 440 25.04 -7.96 -15.52
CA SER A 440 25.63 -6.63 -15.80
C SER A 440 24.80 -5.83 -16.80
N THR A 441 24.22 -6.49 -17.80
CA THR A 441 23.30 -5.89 -18.77
C THR A 441 22.08 -5.26 -18.10
N VAL A 442 21.44 -5.99 -17.17
CA VAL A 442 20.30 -5.48 -16.40
C VAL A 442 20.75 -4.31 -15.52
N SER A 443 21.94 -4.39 -14.93
CA SER A 443 22.50 -3.30 -14.10
C SER A 443 22.77 -2.02 -14.89
N ILE A 444 23.27 -2.12 -16.13
CA ILE A 444 23.44 -0.98 -17.03
C ILE A 444 22.08 -0.35 -17.37
N CYS A 445 21.09 -1.18 -17.67
CA CYS A 445 19.73 -0.72 -17.93
C CYS A 445 19.13 0.02 -16.72
N MET A 446 19.28 -0.52 -15.51
CA MET A 446 18.86 0.14 -14.26
C MET A 446 19.53 1.50 -14.06
N LEU A 447 20.83 1.61 -14.36
CA LEU A 447 21.56 2.88 -14.25
C LEU A 447 20.95 3.95 -15.18
N HIS A 448 20.71 3.61 -16.45
CA HIS A 448 20.11 4.54 -17.42
C HIS A 448 18.69 4.95 -17.04
N ILE A 449 17.88 4.04 -16.50
CA ILE A 449 16.54 4.38 -16.00
C ILE A 449 16.65 5.33 -14.80
N ASN A 450 17.57 5.11 -13.87
CA ASN A 450 17.79 5.99 -12.73
C ASN A 450 18.28 7.39 -13.14
N GLU A 451 19.14 7.49 -14.16
CA GLU A 451 19.57 8.76 -14.74
C GLU A 451 18.39 9.52 -15.38
N ALA A 452 17.52 8.81 -16.09
CA ALA A 452 16.31 9.38 -16.67
C ALA A 452 15.31 9.84 -15.58
N LEU A 453 15.11 9.05 -14.52
CA LEU A 453 14.29 9.44 -13.36
C LEU A 453 14.84 10.71 -12.68
N ALA A 454 16.17 10.78 -12.49
CA ALA A 454 16.81 11.96 -11.92
C ALA A 454 16.63 13.19 -12.82
N THR A 455 16.76 13.02 -14.14
CA THR A 455 16.57 14.09 -15.12
C THR A 455 15.12 14.58 -15.12
N ALA A 456 14.16 13.65 -15.24
CA ALA A 456 12.72 13.91 -15.26
C ALA A 456 12.25 14.64 -13.99
N SER A 457 12.84 14.35 -12.83
CA SER A 457 12.48 15.03 -11.57
C SER A 457 12.70 16.54 -11.56
N SER A 458 13.48 17.07 -12.52
CA SER A 458 13.82 18.50 -12.66
C SER A 458 13.26 19.15 -13.94
N GLN A 459 12.41 18.43 -14.68
CA GLN A 459 11.78 18.90 -15.92
C GLN A 459 10.33 19.29 -15.66
N GLU A 460 9.78 20.10 -16.57
CA GLU A 460 8.34 20.31 -16.66
C GLU A 460 7.62 18.99 -16.96
N GLU A 461 6.36 18.87 -16.50
CA GLU A 461 5.62 17.60 -16.52
C GLU A 461 5.59 16.92 -17.90
N GLU A 462 5.32 17.68 -18.97
CA GLU A 462 5.27 17.15 -20.34
C GLU A 462 6.64 16.60 -20.80
N GLN A 463 7.73 17.31 -20.49
CA GLN A 463 9.09 16.88 -20.83
C GLN A 463 9.54 15.69 -19.99
N ALA A 464 9.15 15.65 -18.72
CA ALA A 464 9.41 14.54 -17.81
C ALA A 464 8.73 13.26 -18.32
N ILE A 465 7.44 13.34 -18.68
CA ILE A 465 6.68 12.22 -19.26
C ILE A 465 7.35 11.72 -20.55
N ALA A 466 7.73 12.62 -21.45
CA ALA A 466 8.40 12.26 -22.70
C ALA A 466 9.73 11.54 -22.45
N THR A 467 10.56 12.05 -21.52
CA THR A 467 11.84 11.43 -21.13
C THR A 467 11.64 10.03 -20.56
N LEU A 468 10.67 9.85 -19.67
CA LEU A 468 10.40 8.55 -19.03
C LEU A 468 9.81 7.53 -20.01
N ARG A 469 8.98 7.96 -20.96
CA ARG A 469 8.47 7.08 -22.03
C ARG A 469 9.58 6.62 -22.95
N GLU A 470 10.45 7.53 -23.36
CA GLU A 470 11.57 7.22 -24.25
C GLU A 470 12.52 6.21 -23.61
N VAL A 471 12.97 6.48 -22.37
CA VAL A 471 13.88 5.53 -21.68
C VAL A 471 13.24 4.16 -21.49
N THR A 472 11.93 4.09 -21.25
CA THR A 472 11.21 2.80 -21.13
C THR A 472 11.26 2.03 -22.44
N LYS A 473 10.96 2.67 -23.57
CA LYS A 473 11.01 2.05 -24.91
C LYS A 473 12.43 1.61 -25.26
N THR A 474 13.42 2.49 -25.09
CA THR A 474 14.83 2.17 -25.37
C THR A 474 15.32 1.02 -24.49
N ALA A 475 14.93 0.98 -23.21
CA ALA A 475 15.30 -0.08 -22.29
C ALA A 475 14.74 -1.45 -22.69
N VAL A 476 13.47 -1.52 -23.12
CA VAL A 476 12.86 -2.76 -23.64
C VAL A 476 13.65 -3.28 -24.84
N VAL A 477 13.88 -2.41 -25.85
CA VAL A 477 14.64 -2.78 -27.06
C VAL A 477 16.07 -3.20 -26.73
N PHE A 478 16.74 -2.50 -25.80
CA PHE A 478 18.09 -2.85 -25.37
C PHE A 478 18.14 -4.25 -24.73
N LEU A 479 17.18 -4.57 -23.86
CA LEU A 479 17.12 -5.88 -23.21
C LEU A 479 16.84 -6.99 -24.23
N GLU A 480 15.96 -6.76 -25.22
CA GLU A 480 15.71 -7.69 -26.34
C GLU A 480 16.97 -7.93 -27.18
N LEU A 481 17.67 -6.86 -27.58
CA LEU A 481 18.93 -6.96 -28.33
C LEU A 481 20.02 -7.73 -27.55
N CYS A 482 19.93 -7.76 -26.22
CA CYS A 482 20.84 -8.50 -25.36
C CYS A 482 20.35 -9.89 -24.94
N ASN A 483 19.25 -10.39 -25.53
CA ASN A 483 18.60 -11.67 -25.19
C ASN A 483 18.16 -11.77 -23.72
N MET A 484 17.63 -10.68 -23.16
CA MET A 484 17.14 -10.57 -21.78
C MET A 484 15.61 -10.50 -21.71
N GLU A 485 14.89 -11.04 -22.69
CA GLU A 485 13.43 -11.00 -22.78
C GLU A 485 12.76 -11.73 -21.60
N ASN A 486 13.41 -12.75 -21.05
CA ASN A 486 12.91 -13.49 -19.89
C ASN A 486 13.28 -12.83 -18.54
N SER A 487 13.95 -11.68 -18.57
CA SER A 487 14.33 -10.99 -17.33
C SER A 487 13.12 -10.32 -16.69
N TYR A 488 13.10 -10.27 -15.35
CA TYR A 488 12.07 -9.54 -14.61
C TYR A 488 11.94 -8.09 -15.11
N LEU A 489 13.06 -7.39 -15.28
CA LEU A 489 13.05 -5.99 -15.68
C LEU A 489 12.43 -5.82 -17.07
N HIS A 490 12.75 -6.68 -18.04
CA HIS A 490 12.10 -6.64 -19.37
C HIS A 490 10.59 -6.81 -19.26
N HIS A 491 10.12 -7.85 -18.56
CA HIS A 491 8.68 -8.10 -18.37
C HIS A 491 7.95 -6.91 -17.74
N GLN A 492 8.56 -6.25 -16.74
CA GLN A 492 7.95 -5.06 -16.13
C GLN A 492 7.94 -3.86 -17.07
N LEU A 493 9.04 -3.59 -17.77
CA LEU A 493 9.14 -2.45 -18.68
C LEU A 493 8.26 -2.62 -19.92
N LEU A 494 8.08 -3.85 -20.42
CA LEU A 494 7.18 -4.16 -21.52
C LEU A 494 5.72 -3.81 -21.16
N LYS A 495 5.29 -4.06 -19.92
CA LYS A 495 3.96 -3.66 -19.44
C LYS A 495 3.80 -2.14 -19.36
N LEU A 496 4.89 -1.39 -19.19
CA LEU A 496 4.90 0.07 -19.08
C LEU A 496 5.06 0.78 -20.42
N SER A 497 5.72 0.17 -21.40
CA SER A 497 5.98 0.77 -22.72
C SER A 497 4.72 0.92 -23.58
N TYR A 498 3.64 0.22 -23.21
CA TYR A 498 2.43 0.13 -23.99
C TYR A 498 1.49 1.34 -23.76
N GLU A 499 1.27 2.14 -24.81
CA GLU A 499 0.55 3.41 -24.74
C GLU A 499 -0.97 3.26 -24.95
N ALA A 500 -1.78 4.18 -24.39
CA ALA A 500 -3.23 4.10 -24.54
C ALA A 500 -3.68 4.32 -25.98
N ARG A 501 -3.03 5.23 -26.71
CA ARG A 501 -3.34 5.46 -28.13
C ARG A 501 -3.02 4.23 -28.98
N HIS A 502 -1.92 3.55 -28.69
CA HIS A 502 -1.55 2.31 -29.38
C HIS A 502 -2.55 1.19 -29.06
N PHE A 503 -2.88 1.00 -27.77
CA PHE A 503 -3.93 0.07 -27.33
C PHE A 503 -5.25 0.30 -28.06
N ILE A 504 -5.70 1.56 -28.08
CA ILE A 504 -6.95 1.93 -28.73
C ILE A 504 -6.89 1.57 -30.21
N GLN A 505 -5.81 1.96 -30.90
CA GLN A 505 -5.66 1.70 -32.33
C GLN A 505 -5.61 0.20 -32.66
N GLU A 506 -4.81 -0.57 -31.92
CA GLU A 506 -4.69 -2.01 -32.10
C GLU A 506 -6.04 -2.71 -31.88
N THR A 507 -6.74 -2.30 -30.82
CA THR A 507 -8.05 -2.86 -30.50
C THR A 507 -9.10 -2.49 -31.54
N THR A 508 -9.19 -1.21 -31.96
CA THR A 508 -10.16 -0.80 -32.99
C THR A 508 -9.90 -1.51 -34.32
N ASN A 509 -8.63 -1.67 -34.71
CA ASN A 509 -8.27 -2.40 -35.93
C ASN A 509 -8.70 -3.87 -35.85
N LEU A 510 -8.45 -4.53 -34.71
CA LEU A 510 -8.90 -5.91 -34.47
C LEU A 510 -10.43 -6.02 -34.59
N LEU A 511 -11.17 -5.11 -33.96
CA LEU A 511 -12.62 -5.08 -33.99
C LEU A 511 -13.18 -4.86 -35.42
N GLU A 512 -12.59 -3.94 -36.19
CA GLU A 512 -12.96 -3.71 -37.59
C GLU A 512 -12.71 -4.94 -38.46
N LEU A 513 -11.57 -5.60 -38.29
CA LEU A 513 -11.26 -6.85 -39.00
C LEU A 513 -12.27 -7.95 -38.69
N HIS A 514 -12.71 -8.09 -37.44
CA HIS A 514 -13.75 -9.05 -37.09
C HIS A 514 -15.12 -8.66 -37.65
N ILE A 515 -15.52 -7.37 -37.66
CA ILE A 515 -16.76 -6.95 -38.33
C ILE A 515 -16.78 -7.39 -39.81
N GLN A 516 -15.64 -7.27 -40.49
CA GLN A 516 -15.51 -7.58 -41.92
C GLN A 516 -15.46 -9.09 -42.22
N ASN A 517 -14.77 -9.87 -41.37
CA ASN A 517 -14.40 -11.24 -41.70
C ASN A 517 -15.05 -12.32 -40.82
N ASN A 518 -15.60 -11.96 -39.66
CA ASN A 518 -16.23 -12.91 -38.74
C ASN A 518 -17.72 -13.09 -39.08
N HIS A 519 -18.04 -14.18 -39.76
CA HIS A 519 -19.40 -14.50 -40.18
C HIS A 519 -20.29 -14.99 -39.03
N GLY A 520 -19.70 -15.43 -37.92
CA GLY A 520 -20.43 -15.80 -36.71
C GLY A 520 -21.02 -14.61 -35.95
N LEU A 521 -20.55 -13.38 -36.18
CA LEU A 521 -21.10 -12.19 -35.54
C LEU A 521 -22.50 -11.83 -36.09
N GLY A 522 -23.49 -11.86 -35.21
CA GLY A 522 -24.83 -11.34 -35.48
C GLY A 522 -24.85 -9.82 -35.67
N GLU A 523 -25.93 -9.28 -36.24
CA GLU A 523 -26.01 -7.83 -36.52
C GLU A 523 -26.07 -6.99 -35.24
N SER A 524 -26.68 -7.50 -34.17
CA SER A 524 -26.66 -6.84 -32.86
C SER A 524 -25.23 -6.70 -32.33
N GLN A 525 -24.47 -7.81 -32.34
CA GLN A 525 -23.07 -7.82 -31.91
C GLN A 525 -22.20 -6.89 -32.76
N LYS A 526 -22.40 -6.84 -34.08
CA LYS A 526 -21.70 -5.89 -34.96
C LYS A 526 -22.02 -4.45 -34.61
N ASN A 527 -23.27 -4.13 -34.28
CA ASN A 527 -23.65 -2.79 -33.85
C ASN A 527 -23.00 -2.41 -32.52
N ASN A 528 -22.96 -3.31 -31.54
CA ASN A 528 -22.27 -3.07 -30.27
C ASN A 528 -20.77 -2.85 -30.48
N ILE A 529 -20.12 -3.65 -31.34
CA ILE A 529 -18.72 -3.46 -31.69
C ILE A 529 -18.50 -2.07 -32.34
N ARG A 530 -19.39 -1.63 -33.24
CA ARG A 530 -19.31 -0.28 -33.85
C ARG A 530 -19.44 0.82 -32.79
N GLN A 531 -20.33 0.68 -31.81
CA GLN A 531 -20.46 1.62 -30.69
C GLN A 531 -19.20 1.64 -29.82
N VAL A 532 -18.59 0.49 -29.57
CA VAL A 532 -17.32 0.40 -28.84
C VAL A 532 -16.18 1.07 -29.60
N ILE A 533 -16.06 0.85 -30.92
CA ILE A 533 -15.06 1.54 -31.76
C ILE A 533 -15.26 3.06 -31.67
N ALA A 534 -16.50 3.54 -31.76
CA ALA A 534 -16.83 4.94 -31.62
C ALA A 534 -16.43 5.52 -30.24
N ALA A 535 -16.76 4.82 -29.16
CA ALA A 535 -16.37 5.22 -27.80
C ALA A 535 -14.85 5.24 -27.61
N MET A 536 -14.14 4.25 -28.15
CA MET A 536 -12.68 4.16 -28.12
C MET A 536 -12.02 5.30 -28.90
N ASN A 537 -12.54 5.66 -30.09
CA ASN A 537 -12.05 6.79 -30.86
C ASN A 537 -12.31 8.14 -30.16
N HIS A 538 -13.47 8.31 -29.53
CA HIS A 538 -13.72 9.49 -28.70
C HIS A 538 -12.74 9.58 -27.52
N LEU A 539 -12.50 8.46 -26.84
CA LEU A 539 -11.51 8.37 -25.76
C LEU A 539 -10.09 8.70 -26.23
N LYS A 540 -9.71 8.29 -27.44
CA LYS A 540 -8.41 8.60 -28.07
C LYS A 540 -8.15 10.11 -28.20
N GLU A 541 -9.18 10.86 -28.56
CA GLU A 541 -9.15 12.31 -28.80
C GLU A 541 -9.45 13.15 -27.53
N SER A 542 -9.86 12.51 -26.44
CA SER A 542 -10.16 13.20 -25.18
C SER A 542 -8.94 13.86 -24.52
N ASN A 543 -9.16 14.84 -23.64
CA ASN A 543 -8.09 15.56 -22.92
C ASN A 543 -7.67 14.93 -21.59
N ILE A 544 -8.19 13.75 -21.24
CA ILE A 544 -7.74 13.02 -20.05
C ILE A 544 -6.31 12.47 -20.26
N ASP A 545 -5.55 12.28 -19.18
CA ASP A 545 -4.17 11.79 -19.26
C ASP A 545 -4.11 10.34 -19.77
N ASN A 546 -2.92 9.89 -20.22
CA ASN A 546 -2.80 8.59 -20.86
C ASN A 546 -3.08 7.43 -19.88
N PHE A 547 -2.80 7.60 -18.59
CA PHE A 547 -3.05 6.55 -17.60
C PHE A 547 -4.54 6.32 -17.41
N ASP A 548 -5.32 7.38 -17.24
CA ASP A 548 -6.78 7.30 -17.16
C ASP A 548 -7.43 6.85 -18.47
N LYS A 549 -6.90 7.29 -19.62
CA LYS A 549 -7.31 6.77 -20.94
C LYS A 549 -7.16 5.26 -21.01
N PHE A 550 -6.00 4.73 -20.62
CA PHE A 550 -5.73 3.30 -20.69
C PHE A 550 -6.69 2.49 -19.79
N LYS A 551 -6.96 3.00 -18.59
CA LYS A 551 -7.91 2.39 -17.64
C LYS A 551 -9.32 2.33 -18.19
N GLN A 552 -9.81 3.44 -18.76
CA GLN A 552 -11.15 3.50 -19.37
C GLN A 552 -11.24 2.63 -20.62
N ALA A 553 -10.20 2.63 -21.47
CA ALA A 553 -10.16 1.82 -22.67
C ALA A 553 -10.27 0.32 -22.34
N LYS A 554 -9.49 -0.17 -21.36
CA LYS A 554 -9.60 -1.56 -20.89
C LYS A 554 -10.98 -1.87 -20.30
N ALA A 555 -11.62 -0.93 -19.61
CA ALA A 555 -12.96 -1.12 -19.07
C ALA A 555 -14.03 -1.29 -20.17
N ILE A 556 -13.96 -0.46 -21.22
CA ILE A 556 -14.85 -0.55 -22.39
C ILE A 556 -14.73 -1.95 -23.04
N ILE A 557 -13.51 -2.44 -23.24
CA ILE A 557 -13.27 -3.75 -23.87
C ILE A 557 -13.75 -4.91 -22.99
N LYS A 558 -13.57 -4.84 -21.66
CA LYS A 558 -14.16 -5.82 -20.74
C LYS A 558 -15.69 -5.87 -20.85
N GLY A 559 -16.33 -4.71 -21.00
CA GLY A 559 -17.77 -4.63 -21.26
C GLY A 559 -18.17 -5.35 -22.55
N LEU A 560 -17.45 -5.08 -23.64
CA LEU A 560 -17.68 -5.75 -24.93
C LEU A 560 -17.51 -7.27 -24.83
N ILE A 561 -16.47 -7.76 -24.16
CA ILE A 561 -16.25 -9.20 -23.96
C ILE A 561 -17.45 -9.85 -23.26
N TYR A 562 -17.98 -9.19 -22.22
CA TYR A 562 -19.13 -9.68 -21.47
C TYR A 562 -20.39 -9.80 -22.36
N GLU A 563 -20.67 -8.78 -23.19
CA GLU A 563 -21.79 -8.78 -24.12
C GLU A 563 -21.64 -9.85 -25.23
N LEU A 564 -20.44 -10.00 -25.80
CA LEU A 564 -20.19 -11.00 -26.86
C LEU A 564 -20.42 -12.43 -26.37
N LYS A 565 -20.17 -12.71 -25.10
CA LYS A 565 -20.42 -14.01 -24.47
C LYS A 565 -21.87 -14.25 -24.08
N ASN A 566 -22.63 -13.19 -23.87
CA ASN A 566 -24.01 -13.23 -23.41
C ASN A 566 -24.91 -12.51 -24.42
N PRO A 567 -25.03 -13.03 -25.67
CA PRO A 567 -25.84 -12.38 -26.69
C PRO A 567 -27.32 -12.31 -26.27
N GLU A 568 -27.95 -11.15 -26.46
CA GLU A 568 -29.34 -10.92 -26.04
C GLU A 568 -30.37 -11.73 -26.85
N GLY A 569 -30.02 -12.19 -28.05
CA GLY A 569 -30.90 -12.92 -28.97
C GLY A 569 -30.51 -14.38 -29.19
N GLU A 570 -31.50 -15.29 -29.17
CA GLU A 570 -31.30 -16.71 -29.52
C GLU A 570 -30.62 -16.88 -30.90
N GLN A 571 -30.91 -15.99 -31.84
CA GLN A 571 -30.37 -16.05 -33.20
C GLN A 571 -28.84 -15.84 -33.25
N ASP A 572 -28.33 -14.90 -32.46
CA ASP A 572 -26.88 -14.64 -32.34
C ASP A 572 -26.18 -15.82 -31.65
N LEU A 573 -26.82 -16.44 -30.65
CA LEU A 573 -26.32 -17.65 -29.99
C LEU A 573 -26.18 -18.82 -30.98
N TRP A 574 -27.22 -19.07 -31.80
CA TRP A 574 -27.22 -20.13 -32.80
C TRP A 574 -26.18 -19.89 -33.90
N GLN A 575 -25.99 -18.64 -34.33
CA GLN A 575 -24.96 -18.27 -35.30
C GLN A 575 -23.55 -18.52 -34.74
N ASN A 576 -23.27 -18.10 -33.51
CA ASN A 576 -21.99 -18.36 -32.85
C ASN A 576 -21.67 -19.86 -32.74
N LEU A 577 -22.67 -20.67 -32.37
CA LEU A 577 -22.54 -22.13 -32.24
C LEU A 577 -22.30 -22.82 -33.59
N GLN A 578 -23.03 -22.42 -34.64
CA GLN A 578 -22.84 -22.97 -35.98
C GLN A 578 -21.46 -22.62 -36.54
N ASP A 579 -21.03 -21.37 -36.40
CA ASP A 579 -19.76 -20.89 -36.92
C ASP A 579 -18.57 -21.59 -36.24
N ASN A 580 -18.62 -21.72 -34.90
CA ASN A 580 -17.61 -22.48 -34.15
C ASN A 580 -17.58 -23.97 -34.54
N ALA A 581 -18.73 -24.59 -34.79
CA ALA A 581 -18.80 -26.00 -35.22
C ALA A 581 -18.25 -26.20 -36.65
N LEU A 582 -18.53 -25.27 -37.56
CA LEU A 582 -18.04 -25.30 -38.95
C LEU A 582 -16.52 -25.10 -39.03
N HIS A 583 -15.97 -24.26 -38.15
CA HIS A 583 -14.54 -23.91 -38.14
C HIS A 583 -13.67 -24.76 -37.20
N HIS A 584 -14.24 -25.77 -36.54
CA HIS A 584 -13.50 -26.65 -35.63
C HIS A 584 -12.36 -27.43 -36.33
N PHE A 585 -12.45 -27.61 -37.65
CA PHE A 585 -11.47 -28.33 -38.48
C PHE A 585 -10.40 -27.44 -39.13
N ASP A 586 -10.56 -26.11 -39.15
CA ASP A 586 -9.57 -25.17 -39.74
C ASP A 586 -9.12 -24.14 -38.69
N LYS A 587 -8.15 -24.56 -37.87
CA LYS A 587 -7.71 -23.81 -36.68
C LYS A 587 -6.88 -22.56 -37.00
N LYS A 588 -6.25 -22.47 -38.17
CA LYS A 588 -5.19 -21.47 -38.41
C LYS A 588 -5.68 -20.13 -38.98
N TYR A 589 -6.85 -20.09 -39.63
CA TYR A 589 -7.34 -18.87 -40.32
C TYR A 589 -8.83 -18.52 -40.12
N SER A 590 -9.53 -19.23 -39.23
CA SER A 590 -10.94 -18.93 -38.92
C SER A 590 -11.10 -17.66 -38.09
N TRP A 591 -12.01 -16.78 -38.49
CA TRP A 591 -12.43 -15.59 -37.75
C TRP A 591 -13.68 -15.94 -36.94
N THR A 592 -13.53 -16.35 -35.68
CA THR A 592 -14.65 -16.72 -34.81
C THR A 592 -14.83 -15.73 -33.66
N VAL A 593 -16.03 -15.69 -33.07
CA VAL A 593 -16.30 -14.89 -31.87
C VAL A 593 -15.44 -15.34 -30.69
N GLU A 594 -15.16 -16.64 -30.56
CA GLU A 594 -14.26 -17.17 -29.53
C GLU A 594 -12.83 -16.63 -29.67
N LYS A 595 -12.29 -16.59 -30.89
CA LYS A 595 -10.96 -16.01 -31.13
C LYS A 595 -10.91 -14.51 -30.88
N LEU A 596 -11.97 -13.78 -31.24
CA LEU A 596 -12.09 -12.36 -30.91
C LEU A 596 -12.00 -12.15 -29.39
N ILE A 597 -12.80 -12.90 -28.63
CA ILE A 597 -12.81 -12.83 -27.18
C ILE A 597 -11.42 -13.14 -26.60
N ASN A 598 -10.74 -14.17 -27.10
CA ASN A 598 -9.41 -14.54 -26.60
C ASN A 598 -8.38 -13.42 -26.85
N HIS A 599 -8.33 -12.85 -28.05
CA HIS A 599 -7.45 -11.71 -28.33
C HIS A 599 -7.80 -10.46 -27.49
N LEU A 600 -9.09 -10.16 -27.29
CA LEU A 600 -9.50 -9.05 -26.43
C LEU A 600 -9.13 -9.28 -24.95
N ASN A 601 -9.21 -10.53 -24.48
CA ASN A 601 -8.75 -10.92 -23.13
C ASN A 601 -7.23 -10.70 -22.97
N GLU A 602 -6.43 -11.12 -23.95
CA GLU A 602 -4.97 -10.89 -23.98
C GLU A 602 -4.63 -9.38 -23.93
N LEU A 603 -5.31 -8.57 -24.74
CA LEU A 603 -5.16 -7.11 -24.73
C LEU A 603 -5.56 -6.49 -23.37
N CYS A 604 -6.51 -7.11 -22.66
CA CYS A 604 -7.00 -6.68 -21.35
C CYS A 604 -6.22 -7.26 -20.16
N GLU A 605 -5.06 -7.87 -20.38
CA GLU A 605 -4.20 -8.34 -19.29
C GLU A 605 -3.89 -7.21 -18.28
N PRO A 606 -3.75 -7.53 -16.98
CA PRO A 606 -3.48 -6.52 -15.97
C PRO A 606 -2.16 -5.75 -16.25
N GLY A 607 -2.20 -4.43 -16.07
CA GLY A 607 -1.00 -3.59 -16.15
C GLY A 607 -0.07 -3.78 -14.95
N PHE A 608 1.05 -3.04 -14.93
CA PHE A 608 2.09 -3.12 -13.89
C PHE A 608 1.57 -3.05 -12.44
N TYR A 609 0.49 -2.30 -12.19
CA TYR A 609 0.01 -1.96 -10.84
C TYR A 609 -1.24 -2.72 -10.38
N LYS A 610 -1.81 -3.63 -11.20
CA LYS A 610 -3.10 -4.28 -10.88
C LYS A 610 -3.01 -5.79 -11.05
N GLU A 611 -3.63 -6.54 -10.15
CA GLU A 611 -3.87 -7.98 -10.31
C GLU A 611 -5.11 -8.25 -11.17
N SER A 612 -5.25 -9.47 -11.68
CA SER A 612 -6.49 -9.89 -12.34
C SER A 612 -7.62 -10.09 -11.33
N LEU A 613 -8.86 -10.02 -11.81
CA LEU A 613 -10.03 -10.24 -10.95
C LEU A 613 -10.04 -11.66 -10.35
N ALA A 614 -9.65 -12.67 -11.14
CA ALA A 614 -9.54 -14.05 -10.70
C ALA A 614 -8.50 -14.22 -9.57
N THR A 615 -7.33 -13.57 -9.67
CA THR A 615 -6.32 -13.59 -8.61
C THR A 615 -6.85 -12.95 -7.32
N LEU A 616 -7.54 -11.81 -7.41
CA LEU A 616 -8.14 -11.15 -6.25
C LEU A 616 -9.20 -12.04 -5.56
N MET A 617 -10.02 -12.75 -6.33
CA MET A 617 -11.01 -13.68 -5.76
C MET A 617 -10.37 -14.96 -5.20
N ALA A 618 -9.34 -15.49 -5.88
CA ALA A 618 -8.58 -16.63 -5.39
C ALA A 618 -7.94 -16.31 -4.03
N LYS A 619 -7.42 -15.08 -3.86
CA LYS A 619 -6.92 -14.58 -2.57
C LYS A 619 -7.99 -14.61 -1.48
N GLN A 620 -9.20 -14.13 -1.76
CA GLN A 620 -10.32 -14.16 -0.80
C GLN A 620 -10.66 -15.58 -0.33
N LEU A 621 -10.66 -16.55 -1.25
CA LEU A 621 -10.87 -17.96 -0.93
C LEU A 621 -9.68 -18.57 -0.18
N ASP A 622 -8.46 -18.20 -0.53
CA ASP A 622 -7.24 -18.61 0.17
C ASP A 622 -7.24 -18.12 1.61
N SER A 623 -7.67 -16.88 1.86
CA SER A 623 -7.85 -16.32 3.19
C SER A 623 -8.83 -17.11 4.04
N TYR A 624 -9.95 -17.57 3.45
CA TYR A 624 -10.87 -18.48 4.13
C TYR A 624 -10.18 -19.83 4.48
N CYS A 625 -9.45 -20.42 3.54
CA CYS A 625 -8.73 -21.68 3.76
C CYS A 625 -7.66 -21.55 4.85
N LYS A 626 -6.86 -20.49 4.83
CA LYS A 626 -5.82 -20.22 5.84
C LYS A 626 -6.40 -19.99 7.23
N ARG A 627 -7.52 -19.25 7.34
CA ARG A 627 -8.26 -19.12 8.61
C ARG A 627 -8.74 -20.48 9.11
N ASN A 628 -9.31 -21.32 8.25
CA ASN A 628 -9.73 -22.65 8.65
C ASN A 628 -8.54 -23.51 9.11
N PHE A 629 -7.41 -23.44 8.43
CA PHE A 629 -6.20 -24.15 8.80
C PHE A 629 -5.68 -23.71 10.18
N ILE A 630 -5.47 -22.40 10.40
CA ILE A 630 -4.93 -21.91 11.67
C ILE A 630 -5.86 -22.29 12.82
N TRP A 631 -7.16 -22.02 12.72
CA TRP A 631 -8.07 -22.26 13.85
C TRP A 631 -8.26 -23.74 14.15
N ASN A 632 -8.19 -24.63 13.15
CA ASN A 632 -8.14 -26.06 13.40
C ASN A 632 -6.86 -26.47 14.14
N ALA A 633 -5.69 -26.01 13.69
CA ALA A 633 -4.42 -26.28 14.35
C ALA A 633 -4.43 -25.76 15.80
N LEU A 634 -4.92 -24.55 16.00
CA LEU A 634 -5.02 -23.93 17.33
C LEU A 634 -6.01 -24.63 18.23
N HIS A 635 -7.15 -25.09 17.73
CA HIS A 635 -8.06 -25.85 18.56
C HIS A 635 -7.44 -27.17 18.99
N GLN A 636 -6.81 -27.91 18.07
CA GLN A 636 -6.13 -29.17 18.42
C GLN A 636 -5.03 -28.95 19.47
N PHE A 637 -4.29 -27.86 19.34
CA PHE A 637 -3.16 -27.53 20.21
C PHE A 637 -3.59 -26.91 21.56
N LEU A 638 -4.41 -25.86 21.53
CA LEU A 638 -4.77 -25.06 22.71
C LEU A 638 -5.91 -25.64 23.52
N SER A 639 -6.78 -26.49 22.94
CA SER A 639 -7.89 -27.11 23.71
C SER A 639 -7.39 -27.98 24.87
N ALA A 640 -6.15 -28.48 24.77
CA ALA A 640 -5.46 -29.18 25.84
C ALA A 640 -4.98 -28.25 26.99
N LEU A 641 -4.76 -26.96 26.70
CA LEU A 641 -4.22 -25.98 27.64
C LEU A 641 -5.31 -25.07 28.23
N PHE A 642 -6.28 -24.65 27.43
CA PHE A 642 -7.42 -23.82 27.83
C PHE A 642 -8.68 -24.29 27.09
N ARG A 643 -9.88 -24.09 27.66
CA ARG A 643 -11.15 -24.39 26.96
C ARG A 643 -11.37 -23.41 25.80
N THR A 644 -10.74 -23.66 24.66
CA THR A 644 -10.91 -22.88 23.43
C THR A 644 -12.00 -23.50 22.57
N THR A 645 -13.01 -22.70 22.23
CA THR A 645 -14.04 -23.07 21.26
C THR A 645 -13.54 -22.75 19.85
N LEU A 646 -13.75 -23.67 18.91
CA LEU A 646 -13.54 -23.37 17.49
C LEU A 646 -14.40 -22.18 17.07
N PRO A 647 -13.86 -21.24 16.27
CA PRO A 647 -14.69 -20.27 15.59
C PRO A 647 -15.78 -20.95 14.77
N PHE A 648 -16.97 -20.35 14.73
CA PHE A 648 -18.17 -20.94 14.12
C PHE A 648 -18.04 -21.17 12.60
N PHE A 649 -17.08 -20.53 11.94
CA PHE A 649 -16.88 -20.63 10.49
C PHE A 649 -16.02 -21.82 10.04
N VAL A 650 -15.44 -22.59 10.97
CA VAL A 650 -14.54 -23.69 10.63
C VAL A 650 -15.32 -24.89 10.09
N SER A 651 -15.06 -25.30 8.85
CA SER A 651 -15.74 -26.44 8.21
C SER A 651 -14.89 -27.11 7.12
N PRO A 652 -14.48 -28.39 7.30
CA PRO A 652 -13.67 -29.12 6.31
C PRO A 652 -14.33 -29.19 4.93
N GLN A 653 -15.63 -29.46 4.87
CA GLN A 653 -16.39 -29.55 3.62
C GLN A 653 -16.39 -28.22 2.86
N LYS A 654 -16.58 -27.10 3.56
CA LYS A 654 -16.50 -25.78 2.95
C LYS A 654 -15.07 -25.42 2.53
N THR A 655 -14.05 -25.87 3.27
CA THR A 655 -12.64 -25.70 2.87
C THR A 655 -12.29 -26.43 1.57
N GLU A 656 -12.83 -27.63 1.34
CA GLU A 656 -12.66 -28.35 0.08
C GLU A 656 -13.27 -27.57 -1.09
N VAL A 657 -14.50 -27.06 -0.93
CA VAL A 657 -15.16 -26.19 -1.93
C VAL A 657 -14.32 -24.95 -2.22
N ALA A 658 -13.91 -24.21 -1.19
CA ALA A 658 -13.10 -23.01 -1.34
C ALA A 658 -11.77 -23.29 -2.07
N THR A 659 -11.12 -24.41 -1.75
CA THR A 659 -9.86 -24.82 -2.38
C THR A 659 -10.05 -25.17 -3.86
N ALA A 660 -11.11 -25.90 -4.20
CA ALA A 660 -11.42 -26.23 -5.59
C ALA A 660 -11.68 -24.96 -6.43
N LEU A 661 -12.51 -24.04 -5.91
CA LEU A 661 -12.81 -22.76 -6.57
C LEU A 661 -11.55 -21.89 -6.73
N LYS A 662 -10.71 -21.81 -5.68
CA LYS A 662 -9.43 -21.10 -5.73
C LYS A 662 -8.56 -21.59 -6.88
N ASN A 663 -8.39 -22.91 -6.99
CA ASN A 663 -7.53 -23.51 -8.01
C ASN A 663 -8.09 -23.27 -9.42
N GLN A 664 -9.41 -23.32 -9.61
CA GLN A 664 -10.05 -22.99 -10.89
C GLN A 664 -9.82 -21.53 -11.29
N LEU A 665 -9.91 -20.60 -10.34
CA LEU A 665 -9.63 -19.17 -10.61
C LEU A 665 -8.16 -18.92 -10.95
N LEU A 666 -7.23 -19.59 -10.25
CA LEU A 666 -5.80 -19.49 -10.57
C LEU A 666 -5.49 -20.08 -11.95
N GLN A 667 -6.09 -21.22 -12.29
CA GLN A 667 -5.94 -21.82 -13.62
C GLN A 667 -6.50 -20.90 -14.73
N LEU A 668 -7.64 -20.25 -14.48
CA LEU A 668 -8.21 -19.26 -15.40
C LEU A 668 -7.29 -18.06 -15.58
N ASN A 669 -6.60 -17.62 -14.53
CA ASN A 669 -5.59 -16.57 -14.63
C ASN A 669 -4.37 -17.03 -15.45
N GLU A 670 -3.86 -18.24 -15.20
CA GLU A 670 -2.73 -18.83 -15.94
C GLU A 670 -3.03 -19.01 -17.43
N SER A 671 -4.29 -19.18 -17.82
CA SER A 671 -4.71 -19.25 -19.22
C SER A 671 -4.97 -17.88 -19.88
N GLY A 672 -4.59 -16.77 -19.24
CA GLY A 672 -4.82 -15.41 -19.76
C GLY A 672 -6.27 -14.92 -19.63
N GLN A 673 -7.14 -15.69 -18.96
CA GLN A 673 -8.57 -15.41 -18.80
C GLN A 673 -8.91 -14.85 -17.41
N GLY A 674 -7.92 -14.37 -16.66
CA GLY A 674 -8.10 -13.91 -15.27
C GLY A 674 -9.02 -12.68 -15.09
N ASN A 675 -9.42 -12.02 -16.18
CA ASN A 675 -10.39 -10.92 -16.18
C ASN A 675 -11.69 -11.25 -16.94
N ASP A 676 -11.86 -12.52 -17.31
CA ASP A 676 -13.02 -13.00 -18.05
C ASP A 676 -14.25 -13.12 -17.13
N LEU A 677 -15.10 -12.09 -17.13
CA LEU A 677 -16.18 -11.95 -16.16
C LEU A 677 -17.19 -13.10 -16.18
N ASP A 678 -17.49 -13.66 -17.36
CA ASP A 678 -18.41 -14.79 -17.51
C ASP A 678 -17.80 -16.10 -16.99
N ALA A 679 -16.53 -16.37 -17.32
CA ALA A 679 -15.84 -17.56 -16.83
C ALA A 679 -15.71 -17.55 -15.31
N ILE A 680 -15.38 -16.38 -14.74
CA ILE A 680 -15.33 -16.16 -13.29
C ILE A 680 -16.72 -16.36 -12.67
N ASP A 681 -17.78 -15.75 -13.22
CA ASP A 681 -19.15 -15.88 -12.70
C ASP A 681 -19.64 -17.34 -12.71
N LYS A 682 -19.28 -18.13 -13.73
CA LYS A 682 -19.57 -19.58 -13.77
C LYS A 682 -18.92 -20.34 -12.62
N ILE A 683 -17.66 -20.06 -12.32
CA ILE A 683 -16.93 -20.67 -11.19
C ILE A 683 -17.63 -20.30 -9.86
N ILE A 684 -17.95 -19.03 -9.66
CA ILE A 684 -18.62 -18.57 -8.43
C ILE A 684 -20.02 -19.18 -8.28
N LYS A 685 -20.81 -19.25 -9.36
CA LYS A 685 -22.13 -19.92 -9.39
C LYS A 685 -22.03 -21.41 -9.05
N GLN A 686 -21.03 -22.11 -9.59
CA GLN A 686 -20.76 -23.51 -9.23
C GLN A 686 -20.48 -23.66 -7.73
N GLY A 687 -19.74 -22.72 -7.14
CA GLY A 687 -19.51 -22.65 -5.70
C GLY A 687 -20.81 -22.56 -4.89
N HIS A 688 -21.70 -21.64 -5.26
CA HIS A 688 -23.01 -21.50 -4.62
C HIS A 688 -23.87 -22.78 -4.75
N GLN A 689 -23.89 -23.40 -5.93
CA GLN A 689 -24.62 -24.64 -6.17
C GLN A 689 -24.09 -25.79 -5.29
N THR A 690 -22.76 -25.90 -5.18
CA THR A 690 -22.11 -26.91 -4.36
C THR A 690 -22.43 -26.72 -2.88
N LEU A 691 -22.36 -25.48 -2.37
CA LEU A 691 -22.76 -25.17 -0.99
C LEU A 691 -24.25 -25.45 -0.74
N HIS A 692 -25.12 -25.11 -1.70
CA HIS A 692 -26.54 -25.39 -1.57
C HIS A 692 -26.83 -26.90 -1.44
N ALA A 693 -26.13 -27.73 -2.21
CA ALA A 693 -26.23 -29.19 -2.11
C ALA A 693 -25.74 -29.72 -0.74
N ILE A 694 -24.66 -29.13 -0.18
CA ILE A 694 -24.18 -29.44 1.17
C ILE A 694 -25.25 -29.09 2.22
N TYR A 695 -25.93 -27.95 2.07
CA TYR A 695 -26.99 -27.54 3.00
C TYR A 695 -28.23 -28.43 2.94
N GLN A 696 -28.61 -28.86 1.74
CA GLN A 696 -29.75 -29.78 1.58
C GLN A 696 -29.47 -31.17 2.17
N SER A 697 -28.22 -31.64 2.12
CA SER A 697 -27.82 -32.95 2.64
C SER A 697 -27.49 -32.96 4.13
N THR A 698 -27.44 -31.80 4.79
CA THR A 698 -27.08 -31.68 6.21
C THR A 698 -28.31 -31.70 7.12
N PRO A 699 -28.37 -32.53 8.17
CA PRO A 699 -29.45 -32.50 9.17
C PRO A 699 -29.56 -31.12 9.84
N ARG A 700 -30.78 -30.60 10.02
CA ARG A 700 -31.08 -29.30 10.66
C ARG A 700 -30.50 -29.11 12.07
N THR A 701 -30.01 -30.18 12.71
CA THR A 701 -29.39 -30.19 14.04
C THR A 701 -27.90 -29.82 14.05
N ARG A 702 -27.26 -29.56 12.89
CA ARG A 702 -25.86 -29.09 12.80
C ARG A 702 -25.77 -27.62 12.40
N PRO A 703 -25.92 -26.66 13.33
CA PRO A 703 -25.91 -25.23 13.02
C PRO A 703 -24.61 -24.72 12.37
N GLY A 704 -23.45 -25.36 12.62
CA GLY A 704 -22.15 -24.99 12.00
C GLY A 704 -22.03 -25.24 10.50
N LEU A 705 -23.04 -25.85 9.86
CA LEU A 705 -23.10 -26.10 8.42
C LEU A 705 -24.12 -25.19 7.70
N MET A 706 -24.73 -24.23 8.38
CA MET A 706 -25.60 -23.20 7.78
C MET A 706 -24.77 -22.16 7.00
N LYS A 707 -25.42 -21.19 6.33
CA LYS A 707 -24.75 -20.06 5.68
C LYS A 707 -23.76 -19.41 6.65
N GLY A 708 -22.53 -19.17 6.19
CA GLY A 708 -21.44 -18.63 7.00
C GLY A 708 -20.42 -17.86 6.16
N GLU A 709 -19.18 -17.83 6.62
CA GLU A 709 -18.13 -16.97 6.03
C GLU A 709 -17.83 -17.27 4.56
N LEU A 710 -17.83 -18.54 4.14
CA LEU A 710 -17.61 -18.86 2.72
C LEU A 710 -18.74 -18.32 1.84
N ASP A 711 -19.99 -18.37 2.30
CA ASP A 711 -21.12 -17.79 1.59
C ASP A 711 -20.95 -16.29 1.42
N ALA A 712 -20.55 -15.59 2.49
CA ALA A 712 -20.24 -14.17 2.46
C ALA A 712 -19.09 -13.85 1.49
N THR A 713 -18.04 -14.69 1.46
CA THR A 713 -16.95 -14.58 0.49
C THR A 713 -17.44 -14.72 -0.95
N LEU A 714 -18.31 -15.69 -1.26
CA LEU A 714 -18.85 -15.84 -2.62
C LEU A 714 -19.75 -14.67 -3.02
N GLU A 715 -20.58 -14.15 -2.11
CA GLU A 715 -21.38 -12.94 -2.38
C GLU A 715 -20.50 -11.70 -2.61
N ARG A 716 -19.38 -11.56 -1.86
CA ARG A 716 -18.38 -10.51 -2.13
C ARG A 716 -17.77 -10.65 -3.52
N CYS A 717 -17.34 -11.86 -3.90
CA CYS A 717 -16.83 -12.13 -5.24
C CYS A 717 -17.87 -11.74 -6.31
N LYS A 718 -19.13 -12.13 -6.15
CA LYS A 718 -20.20 -11.73 -7.06
C LYS A 718 -20.37 -10.20 -7.15
N GLY A 719 -20.29 -9.50 -6.02
CA GLY A 719 -20.30 -8.04 -5.97
C GLY A 719 -19.14 -7.40 -6.75
N MET A 720 -17.94 -7.99 -6.72
CA MET A 720 -16.79 -7.53 -7.51
C MET A 720 -17.02 -7.65 -9.02
N ILE A 721 -17.69 -8.73 -9.46
CA ILE A 721 -18.08 -8.90 -10.87
C ILE A 721 -19.05 -7.79 -11.28
N SER A 722 -20.10 -7.59 -10.48
CA SER A 722 -21.09 -6.52 -10.74
C SER A 722 -20.46 -5.13 -10.78
N ALA A 723 -19.47 -4.86 -9.93
CA ALA A 723 -18.74 -3.58 -9.94
C ALA A 723 -17.97 -3.36 -11.25
N GLU A 724 -17.27 -4.38 -11.78
CA GLU A 724 -16.55 -4.26 -13.05
C GLU A 724 -17.53 -4.13 -14.24
N ILE A 725 -18.68 -4.83 -14.23
CA ILE A 725 -19.74 -4.66 -15.25
C ILE A 725 -20.30 -3.24 -15.22
N ASN A 726 -20.69 -2.75 -14.04
CA ASN A 726 -21.25 -1.40 -13.90
C ASN A 726 -20.24 -0.32 -14.32
N PHE A 727 -18.95 -0.52 -14.02
CA PHE A 727 -17.91 0.39 -14.46
C PHE A 727 -17.75 0.39 -15.99
N ALA A 728 -17.78 -0.78 -16.62
CA ALA A 728 -17.73 -0.91 -18.07
C ALA A 728 -18.92 -0.22 -18.75
N LEU A 729 -20.15 -0.45 -18.26
CA LEU A 729 -21.36 0.19 -18.75
C LEU A 729 -21.33 1.72 -18.58
N LYS A 730 -20.84 2.21 -17.45
CA LYS A 730 -20.68 3.65 -17.24
C LYS A 730 -19.70 4.27 -18.24
N CYS A 731 -18.61 3.59 -18.56
CA CYS A 731 -17.63 4.06 -19.55
C CYS A 731 -18.20 4.07 -20.98
N THR A 732 -19.13 3.18 -21.32
CA THR A 732 -19.80 3.22 -22.63
C THR A 732 -20.89 4.29 -22.69
N GLU A 733 -21.67 4.50 -21.61
CA GLU A 733 -22.72 5.52 -21.53
C GLU A 733 -22.20 6.97 -21.55
N ILE A 734 -21.13 7.29 -20.80
CA ILE A 734 -20.53 8.64 -20.80
C ILE A 734 -20.10 9.06 -22.21
N ASN A 735 -19.67 8.10 -23.02
CA ASN A 735 -19.28 8.35 -24.40
C ASN A 735 -20.48 8.39 -25.36
N ALA A 736 -21.63 7.82 -25.00
CA ALA A 736 -22.88 7.90 -25.77
C ALA A 736 -23.67 9.20 -25.51
N GLU A 737 -23.61 9.78 -24.31
CA GLU A 737 -24.25 11.09 -24.02
C GLU A 737 -23.58 12.26 -24.76
N ALA A 738 -22.26 12.19 -24.98
CA ALA A 738 -21.54 13.13 -25.85
C ALA A 738 -21.97 13.05 -27.33
N TRP A 739 -22.72 12.00 -27.72
CA TRP A 739 -23.20 11.76 -29.08
C TRP A 739 -24.64 12.23 -29.33
N SER A 740 -25.34 12.78 -28.33
CA SER A 740 -26.71 13.24 -28.53
C SER A 740 -26.92 14.67 -28.03
N PRO A 741 -26.97 15.67 -28.94
CA PRO A 741 -27.49 16.98 -28.58
C PRO A 741 -29.01 16.97 -28.27
N ASN A 742 -29.70 15.83 -28.37
CA ASN A 742 -31.16 15.80 -28.46
C ASN A 742 -31.85 14.53 -27.88
N ILE A 743 -31.46 14.06 -26.70
CA ILE A 743 -32.31 13.14 -25.91
C ILE A 743 -32.41 13.64 -24.47
N SER A 744 -33.08 14.78 -24.29
CA SER A 744 -33.55 15.25 -22.97
C SER A 744 -35.00 14.88 -22.65
N GLU A 745 -35.71 14.11 -23.49
CA GLU A 745 -37.17 13.96 -23.33
C GLU A 745 -37.71 12.55 -22.98
N LYS A 746 -36.89 11.52 -22.73
CA LYS A 746 -37.43 10.15 -22.51
C LYS A 746 -37.07 9.38 -21.24
N ARG A 747 -36.49 10.01 -20.21
CA ARG A 747 -36.26 9.37 -18.89
C ARG A 747 -36.93 10.09 -17.70
N ILE A 748 -38.18 10.55 -17.85
CA ILE A 748 -39.00 11.07 -16.73
C ILE A 748 -40.18 10.15 -16.35
N HIS A 749 -40.44 9.06 -17.07
CA HIS A 749 -41.49 8.12 -16.68
C HIS A 749 -40.93 6.73 -16.42
N LEU A 750 -40.51 6.53 -15.16
CA LEU A 750 -40.75 5.36 -14.31
C LEU A 750 -40.08 5.64 -12.95
N GLN A 751 -40.83 6.33 -12.08
CA GLN A 751 -40.62 6.34 -10.63
C GLN A 751 -41.50 5.26 -10.00
#